data_AF-A0A3P3W523-F1
#
_entry.id   AF-A0A3P3W523-F1
#
_cell.length_a   1.000
_cell.length_b   1.000
_cell.length_c   1.000
_cell.angle_alpha   90.00
_cell.angle_beta   90.00
_cell.angle_gamma   90.00
#
_symmetry.space_group_name_H-M   'P 1'
#
loop_
_entity.id
_entity.type
_entity.pdbx_description
1 polymer ?
#
loop_
_entity_poly.entity_id
_entity_poly.type
_entity_poly.pdbx_seq_one_letter_code
_entity_poly.pdbx_strand_id
1 'polypeptide(L)'
;MKKITLLLMLFVGMLSYGQIWSIASCSSELGSSNYGPMYSTATANATSRTAVIYPSAQLTSIAEQVLTSIYFKRLTAAEMLGTPNLKIYLKETASDNWGTASIDWSTSITGATLVYDSNPVTALGTSAGWKSFEFSTNFSYSGTQNLAVFFEYSNATASNSITYAYEYTAPCIITTDSNTTKYANNNTGILATTLASKDYRRPLIGFDYEVSCYAPTNLAVTAIGETTAEISWTASSSNPSLGYDYYLSTSPTEPTPSTTATGNVPTGTTKNLTGLSNSTAYYVWVRSNCGTGDVSVWKGSSFVTSCVAISSFPWTENFDTMTTIGANVLPNLCWKSLAGGSSNTIQFTTSNAASQTYNDPRSAPNYITVYYPTTNAAYLYTPGMELTAGQSYDFSFYYIGDNRAGWDGQVVYNTNQSATGATVLGDSYVISATTTSQTNYVRVTRTFVPTTTGTYYFGVKAMAVTSAPFYLGFDDFKVDLSPSCINPTALTATNITATSATISWTAPTTVPSLGYEYYISATNTPPTAATAGTPVTSGTSVNITNLPSNETRYVWVRSLCSATDISSWSDSVSFTTACGAFGSFTEGFENTVTSTIMPSCWSRNIVSTTTDPYIYVSTSDVNTGNRALRFGNSGSATATLYGITPALTDLPLQNHRLKFYARGTVSTVFQVGTMTNPADASTFVLKQVVTLTTSHQQTVINFDTPTTGSYIAFRAAFSSTYSTVTIDDVVWEPIPACPEPTAIVVSDITTTSATASWTAPSSTPSQGYEYYLSTSNTPPTVATTATGLATAATVSLTGLPHSTVHYIWVRSNCGSETSPWSNMGTFATACGVNAAPSAVQNFATYVPQCWSETTGALGTTLSTTTSIWTTTTSFANVAAGTNKGAKVNLYGGTTANPDNDWLISNSIDLGSSPSQFRVKFKMAVTNYNGSVSQTTLGTHTVRVIVSTDNGATWTAANVIKTYTGAGTYSNTGQDESIELTGYSGVVKIGFLATTSSTTLDIDFHIDDFSVEASLSAPSFNTANFKAYPNPVKDFLNLSYTQDISDVAVFNLLGQQVLARKVNATESQIDMSSLSQGTYLVKVTVGDQVKTVKVMKQ
;
A
#
# COMPACT_ATOMS: atom_id res chain seq x y z
N MET A 1 -81.49 21.15 -70.02
CA MET A 1 -81.83 21.50 -68.62
C MET A 1 -82.49 20.30 -67.96
N LYS A 2 -81.91 19.86 -66.83
CA LYS A 2 -82.47 19.01 -65.75
C LYS A 2 -83.32 17.78 -66.15
N LYS A 3 -82.71 16.59 -66.07
CA LYS A 3 -83.32 15.34 -65.56
C LYS A 3 -82.24 14.26 -65.27
N ILE A 4 -82.26 13.77 -64.02
CA ILE A 4 -82.17 12.35 -63.58
C ILE A 4 -80.87 11.58 -63.90
N THR A 5 -80.11 11.14 -62.87
CA THR A 5 -80.08 9.72 -62.42
C THR A 5 -79.59 9.59 -60.97
N LEU A 6 -80.30 8.74 -60.24
CA LEU A 6 -80.00 8.13 -58.95
C LEU A 6 -78.88 7.08 -59.09
N LEU A 7 -78.14 6.81 -58.00
CA LEU A 7 -77.33 5.61 -57.75
C LEU A 7 -75.90 5.55 -58.36
N LEU A 8 -74.90 5.99 -57.57
CA LEU A 8 -73.57 5.37 -57.55
C LEU A 8 -72.92 5.57 -56.16
N MET A 9 -73.34 4.77 -55.19
CA MET A 9 -72.42 4.31 -54.14
C MET A 9 -71.43 3.38 -54.84
N LEU A 10 -70.12 3.68 -54.81
CA LEU A 10 -69.02 2.77 -54.47
C LEU A 10 -67.66 3.33 -54.93
N PHE A 11 -66.64 3.11 -54.09
CA PHE A 11 -65.19 3.22 -54.36
C PHE A 11 -64.61 4.63 -54.53
N VAL A 12 -64.58 5.40 -53.43
CA VAL A 12 -63.36 6.18 -53.14
C VAL A 12 -62.41 5.20 -52.46
N GLY A 13 -61.39 4.76 -53.20
CA GLY A 13 -60.29 3.96 -52.64
C GLY A 13 -59.64 4.78 -51.53
N MET A 14 -59.83 4.34 -50.29
CA MET A 14 -58.92 4.68 -49.21
C MET A 14 -57.57 4.11 -49.65
N LEU A 15 -56.63 4.98 -50.04
CA LEU A 15 -55.23 4.60 -50.09
C LEU A 15 -54.79 4.42 -48.63
N SER A 16 -55.01 3.22 -48.11
CA SER A 16 -54.48 2.76 -46.84
C SER A 16 -52.97 2.58 -46.98
N TYR A 17 -52.21 3.61 -46.63
CA TYR A 17 -50.77 3.45 -46.43
C TYR A 17 -50.56 2.78 -45.06
N GLY A 18 -50.51 1.45 -45.06
CA GLY A 18 -50.27 0.63 -43.86
C GLY A 18 -48.90 0.90 -43.23
N GLN A 19 -48.83 0.79 -41.90
CA GLN A 19 -47.56 0.71 -41.19
C GLN A 19 -47.00 -0.71 -41.34
N ILE A 20 -45.85 -0.83 -42.00
CA ILE A 20 -45.12 -2.09 -42.05
C ILE A 20 -44.63 -2.44 -40.65
N TRP A 21 -45.18 -3.50 -40.08
CA TRP A 21 -44.58 -4.16 -38.95
C TRP A 21 -43.87 -5.43 -39.44
N SER A 22 -42.53 -5.40 -39.47
CA SER A 22 -41.73 -6.60 -39.68
C SER A 22 -41.65 -7.38 -38.37
N ILE A 23 -41.80 -8.70 -38.42
CA ILE A 23 -41.50 -9.56 -37.27
C ILE A 23 -40.05 -9.29 -36.86
N ALA A 24 -39.85 -8.94 -35.59
CA ALA A 24 -38.52 -8.69 -35.05
C ALA A 24 -37.69 -9.97 -35.22
N SER A 25 -36.63 -9.89 -36.01
CA SER A 25 -35.65 -10.97 -36.08
C SER A 25 -34.99 -11.07 -34.72
N CYS A 26 -35.28 -12.15 -34.02
CA CYS A 26 -34.65 -12.60 -32.78
C CYS A 26 -33.22 -13.14 -33.00
N SER A 27 -32.68 -13.07 -34.23
CA SER A 27 -31.27 -13.36 -34.57
C SER A 27 -30.64 -12.18 -35.34
N SER A 28 -29.37 -11.87 -35.07
CA SER A 28 -28.57 -10.94 -35.87
C SER A 28 -28.11 -11.53 -37.22
N GLU A 29 -28.19 -12.86 -37.36
CA GLU A 29 -27.85 -13.58 -38.58
C GLU A 29 -29.12 -14.01 -39.32
N LEU A 30 -29.32 -13.46 -40.53
CA LEU A 30 -30.35 -13.91 -41.47
C LEU A 30 -29.69 -14.74 -42.58
N GLY A 31 -30.32 -15.86 -42.90
CA GLY A 31 -29.91 -16.72 -44.00
C GLY A 31 -30.54 -16.25 -45.31
N SER A 32 -30.06 -16.82 -46.41
CA SER A 32 -30.65 -16.62 -47.73
C SER A 32 -31.13 -17.95 -48.30
N SER A 33 -32.30 -17.94 -48.94
CA SER A 33 -32.84 -19.11 -49.64
C SER A 33 -33.55 -18.71 -50.93
N ASN A 34 -33.43 -19.56 -51.95
CA ASN A 34 -34.23 -19.46 -53.16
C ASN A 34 -35.55 -20.23 -53.01
N TYR A 35 -35.61 -21.24 -52.11
CA TYR A 35 -36.83 -21.93 -51.70
C TYR A 35 -37.65 -20.96 -50.85
N GLY A 36 -38.81 -20.50 -51.34
CA GLY A 36 -39.66 -19.55 -50.64
C GLY A 36 -40.95 -19.12 -51.33
N PRO A 37 -41.56 -17.98 -50.96
CA PRO A 37 -42.93 -17.57 -51.32
C PRO A 37 -43.26 -17.68 -52.81
N MET A 38 -42.24 -17.46 -53.64
CA MET A 38 -42.30 -17.67 -55.07
C MET A 38 -40.99 -18.33 -55.48
N TYR A 39 -40.93 -19.68 -55.41
CA TYR A 39 -39.76 -20.43 -55.87
C TYR A 39 -39.63 -20.31 -57.39
N SER A 40 -38.90 -19.30 -57.83
CA SER A 40 -38.59 -19.09 -59.24
C SER A 40 -37.25 -19.75 -59.58
N THR A 41 -37.27 -20.61 -60.60
CA THR A 41 -36.09 -21.20 -61.20
C THR A 41 -35.95 -20.70 -62.64
N ALA A 42 -34.72 -20.78 -63.17
CA ALA A 42 -34.43 -20.47 -64.57
C ALA A 42 -35.03 -21.48 -65.57
N THR A 43 -35.97 -22.33 -65.14
CA THR A 43 -36.65 -23.35 -65.95
C THR A 43 -38.14 -23.06 -66.02
N ALA A 44 -38.77 -23.32 -67.16
CA ALA A 44 -40.21 -23.11 -67.34
C ALA A 44 -41.04 -24.08 -66.48
N ASN A 45 -42.28 -23.70 -66.13
CA ASN A 45 -43.24 -24.46 -65.33
C ASN A 45 -42.87 -24.65 -63.84
N ALA A 46 -42.41 -23.61 -63.16
CA ALA A 46 -42.20 -23.64 -61.72
C ALA A 46 -43.55 -23.64 -60.99
N THR A 47 -43.87 -24.73 -60.27
CA THR A 47 -44.99 -24.80 -59.32
C THR A 47 -44.42 -25.11 -57.95
N SER A 48 -44.75 -24.29 -56.94
CA SER A 48 -44.32 -24.50 -55.58
C SER A 48 -45.40 -24.22 -54.57
N ARG A 49 -45.44 -25.03 -53.52
CA ARG A 49 -46.32 -24.88 -52.36
C ARG A 49 -45.48 -24.91 -51.11
N THR A 50 -45.79 -24.08 -50.13
CA THR A 50 -45.12 -24.10 -48.84
C THR A 50 -46.08 -23.73 -47.73
N ALA A 51 -45.93 -24.41 -46.60
CA ALA A 51 -46.66 -24.20 -45.38
C ALA A 51 -45.66 -23.92 -44.25
N VAL A 52 -45.89 -22.85 -43.49
CA VAL A 52 -44.99 -22.38 -42.43
C VAL A 52 -45.80 -22.03 -41.20
N ILE A 53 -45.33 -22.39 -39.99
CA ILE A 53 -45.93 -21.96 -38.73
C ILE A 53 -45.05 -20.90 -38.07
N TYR A 54 -45.66 -19.77 -37.68
CA TYR A 54 -45.04 -18.72 -36.88
C TYR A 54 -45.63 -18.75 -35.46
N PRO A 55 -44.79 -18.99 -34.43
CA PRO A 55 -45.22 -18.95 -33.04
C PRO A 55 -45.84 -17.60 -32.64
N SER A 56 -46.92 -17.65 -31.86
CA SER A 56 -47.61 -16.44 -31.35
C SER A 56 -46.68 -15.52 -30.54
N ALA A 57 -45.70 -16.09 -29.84
CA ALA A 57 -44.68 -15.36 -29.08
C ALA A 57 -43.88 -14.34 -29.92
N GLN A 58 -43.85 -14.50 -31.25
CA GLN A 58 -43.16 -13.59 -32.17
C GLN A 58 -44.09 -12.64 -32.90
N LEU A 59 -45.40 -12.80 -32.72
CA LEU A 59 -46.44 -12.02 -33.37
C LEU A 59 -47.15 -11.10 -32.36
N THR A 60 -46.55 -10.90 -31.19
CA THR A 60 -47.15 -10.17 -30.05
C THR A 60 -47.54 -8.73 -30.36
N SER A 61 -46.82 -8.09 -31.27
CA SER A 61 -47.06 -6.72 -31.76
C SER A 61 -48.27 -6.55 -32.68
N ILE A 62 -48.72 -7.64 -33.32
CA ILE A 62 -49.88 -7.65 -34.21
C ILE A 62 -51.04 -8.45 -33.60
N ALA A 63 -50.91 -8.83 -32.32
CA ALA A 63 -51.99 -9.42 -31.57
C ALA A 63 -53.22 -8.50 -31.59
N GLU A 64 -54.39 -9.09 -31.81
CA GLU A 64 -55.69 -8.42 -31.89
C GLU A 64 -55.84 -7.46 -33.09
N GLN A 65 -54.90 -7.48 -34.06
CA GLN A 65 -54.93 -6.59 -35.21
C GLN A 65 -55.66 -7.18 -36.42
N VAL A 66 -56.19 -6.29 -37.27
CA VAL A 66 -56.69 -6.62 -38.60
C VAL A 66 -55.58 -6.42 -39.61
N LEU A 67 -55.04 -7.52 -40.12
CA LEU A 67 -53.95 -7.54 -41.08
C LEU A 67 -54.48 -7.22 -42.48
N THR A 68 -53.78 -6.35 -43.21
CA THR A 68 -54.20 -5.84 -44.53
C THR A 68 -53.18 -6.11 -45.62
N SER A 69 -51.95 -6.45 -45.29
CA SER A 69 -50.90 -6.84 -46.24
C SER A 69 -49.93 -7.82 -45.58
N ILE A 70 -49.26 -8.66 -46.36
CA ILE A 70 -48.08 -9.43 -45.93
C ILE A 70 -46.85 -8.98 -46.71
N TYR A 71 -45.70 -8.98 -46.06
CA TYR A 71 -44.42 -8.62 -46.64
C TYR A 71 -43.48 -9.81 -46.67
N PHE A 72 -42.65 -9.88 -47.72
CA PHE A 72 -41.49 -10.77 -47.78
C PHE A 72 -40.23 -9.95 -48.07
N LYS A 73 -39.12 -10.25 -47.38
CA LYS A 73 -37.84 -9.54 -47.58
C LYS A 73 -37.03 -10.19 -48.71
N ARG A 74 -36.93 -9.49 -49.84
CA ARG A 74 -36.17 -9.87 -51.03
C ARG A 74 -34.71 -9.39 -50.94
N LEU A 75 -33.76 -10.25 -51.30
CA LEU A 75 -32.32 -9.95 -51.26
C LEU A 75 -31.71 -9.65 -52.64
N THR A 76 -32.25 -10.20 -53.74
CA THR A 76 -31.76 -9.97 -55.10
C THR A 76 -32.63 -8.97 -55.87
N ALA A 77 -32.05 -8.20 -56.79
CA ALA A 77 -32.76 -7.20 -57.61
C ALA A 77 -33.21 -7.71 -59.00
N ALA A 78 -33.09 -9.01 -59.29
CA ALA A 78 -33.40 -9.55 -60.62
C ALA A 78 -34.92 -9.62 -60.92
N GLU A 79 -35.36 -9.07 -62.06
CA GLU A 79 -36.78 -8.99 -62.45
C GLU A 79 -37.46 -10.37 -62.57
N MET A 80 -38.72 -10.48 -62.12
CA MET A 80 -39.53 -11.69 -62.32
C MET A 80 -40.17 -11.67 -63.72
N LEU A 81 -40.06 -12.78 -64.45
CA LEU A 81 -40.53 -12.88 -65.83
C LEU A 81 -41.83 -13.70 -65.93
N GLY A 82 -42.62 -13.43 -66.97
CA GLY A 82 -43.87 -14.13 -67.29
C GLY A 82 -45.12 -13.57 -66.60
N THR A 83 -46.19 -14.36 -66.60
CA THR A 83 -47.46 -14.06 -65.89
C THR A 83 -47.70 -15.07 -64.76
N PRO A 84 -46.87 -15.05 -63.70
CA PRO A 84 -47.05 -15.95 -62.57
C PRO A 84 -48.34 -15.66 -61.82
N ASN A 85 -48.80 -16.65 -61.05
CA ASN A 85 -49.83 -16.46 -60.04
C ASN A 85 -49.28 -16.84 -58.67
N LEU A 86 -49.57 -16.02 -57.66
CA LEU A 86 -49.28 -16.29 -56.26
C LEU A 86 -50.58 -16.26 -55.47
N LYS A 87 -50.79 -17.30 -54.66
CA LYS A 87 -51.85 -17.37 -53.66
C LYS A 87 -51.25 -17.42 -52.27
N ILE A 88 -51.83 -16.66 -51.33
CA ILE A 88 -51.41 -16.66 -49.92
C ILE A 88 -52.64 -16.92 -49.05
N TYR A 89 -52.51 -17.85 -48.11
CA TYR A 89 -53.55 -18.17 -47.13
C TYR A 89 -53.03 -18.01 -45.71
N LEU A 90 -53.88 -17.52 -44.81
CA LEU A 90 -53.60 -17.37 -43.38
C LEU A 90 -54.60 -18.15 -42.54
N LYS A 91 -54.11 -18.78 -41.47
CA LYS A 91 -54.93 -19.56 -40.53
C LYS A 91 -54.30 -19.55 -39.14
N GLU A 92 -55.11 -19.36 -38.11
CA GLU A 92 -54.65 -19.61 -36.73
C GLU A 92 -54.62 -21.11 -36.42
N THR A 93 -53.58 -21.54 -35.71
CA THR A 93 -53.38 -22.94 -35.34
C THR A 93 -52.82 -23.07 -33.93
N ALA A 94 -53.30 -24.07 -33.19
CA ALA A 94 -52.72 -24.44 -31.89
C ALA A 94 -51.46 -25.32 -32.03
N SER A 95 -51.17 -25.83 -33.24
CA SER A 95 -49.99 -26.66 -33.49
C SER A 95 -48.73 -25.82 -33.57
N ASP A 96 -47.63 -26.33 -33.03
CA ASP A 96 -46.31 -25.70 -33.13
C ASP A 96 -45.50 -26.16 -34.36
N ASN A 97 -45.87 -27.30 -34.98
CA ASN A 97 -45.27 -27.85 -36.19
C ASN A 97 -46.27 -28.67 -37.03
N TRP A 98 -45.84 -29.13 -38.22
CA TRP A 98 -46.63 -29.94 -39.15
C TRP A 98 -46.55 -31.46 -38.93
N GLY A 99 -45.81 -31.92 -37.92
CA GLY A 99 -45.52 -33.33 -37.69
C GLY A 99 -44.60 -33.97 -38.75
N THR A 100 -44.28 -35.25 -38.55
CA THR A 100 -43.31 -36.00 -39.36
C THR A 100 -43.92 -36.68 -40.60
N ALA A 101 -45.25 -36.75 -40.69
CA ALA A 101 -45.95 -37.33 -41.83
C ALA A 101 -45.95 -36.38 -43.05
N SER A 102 -46.19 -36.93 -44.24
CA SER A 102 -46.51 -36.12 -45.41
C SER A 102 -47.89 -35.48 -45.22
N ILE A 103 -48.04 -34.24 -45.63
CA ILE A 103 -49.32 -33.52 -45.56
C ILE A 103 -49.81 -33.18 -46.97
N ASP A 104 -51.11 -33.25 -47.17
CA ASP A 104 -51.76 -32.87 -48.43
C ASP A 104 -52.15 -31.39 -48.39
N TRP A 105 -51.83 -30.66 -49.46
CA TRP A 105 -52.08 -29.22 -49.57
C TRP A 105 -53.56 -28.86 -49.37
N SER A 106 -54.47 -29.59 -50.02
CA SER A 106 -55.90 -29.30 -49.99
C SER A 106 -56.49 -29.43 -48.59
N THR A 107 -56.03 -30.44 -47.83
CA THR A 107 -56.41 -30.61 -46.43
C THR A 107 -55.78 -29.56 -45.52
N SER A 108 -54.52 -29.18 -45.77
CA SER A 108 -53.75 -28.26 -44.92
C SER A 108 -54.32 -26.85 -44.93
N ILE A 109 -54.78 -26.37 -46.10
CA ILE A 109 -55.41 -25.04 -46.24
C ILE A 109 -56.89 -25.02 -45.86
N THR A 110 -57.49 -26.16 -45.47
CA THR A 110 -58.90 -26.20 -45.09
C THR A 110 -59.14 -25.30 -43.87
N GLY A 111 -60.06 -24.35 -44.00
CA GLY A 111 -60.34 -23.33 -42.98
C GLY A 111 -59.33 -22.17 -42.93
N ALA A 112 -58.37 -22.10 -43.88
CA ALA A 112 -57.52 -20.93 -44.06
C ALA A 112 -58.25 -19.87 -44.88
N THR A 113 -58.00 -18.60 -44.58
CA THR A 113 -58.50 -17.46 -45.35
C THR A 113 -57.56 -17.20 -46.51
N LEU A 114 -58.06 -17.20 -47.75
CA LEU A 114 -57.31 -16.76 -48.93
C LEU A 114 -57.18 -15.24 -48.87
N VAL A 115 -55.98 -14.73 -48.58
CA VAL A 115 -55.74 -13.29 -48.39
C VAL A 115 -55.15 -12.63 -49.62
N TYR A 116 -54.51 -13.37 -50.53
CA TYR A 116 -53.94 -12.84 -51.78
C TYR A 116 -54.10 -13.86 -52.90
N ASP A 117 -54.54 -13.45 -54.09
CA ASP A 117 -54.59 -14.28 -55.31
C ASP A 117 -54.42 -13.36 -56.53
N SER A 118 -53.19 -13.17 -56.98
CA SER A 118 -52.89 -12.28 -58.10
C SER A 118 -51.49 -12.53 -58.68
N ASN A 119 -51.19 -11.85 -59.79
CA ASN A 119 -49.85 -11.83 -60.38
C ASN A 119 -48.89 -10.99 -59.52
N PRO A 120 -47.83 -11.59 -58.93
CA PRO A 120 -46.93 -10.91 -58.00
C PRO A 120 -45.90 -9.97 -58.65
N VAL A 121 -45.79 -9.89 -59.99
CA VAL A 121 -44.72 -9.15 -60.67
C VAL A 121 -44.67 -7.67 -60.25
N THR A 122 -45.82 -7.00 -60.23
CA THR A 122 -45.89 -5.57 -59.84
C THR A 122 -45.54 -5.36 -58.37
N ALA A 123 -46.06 -6.21 -57.48
CA ALA A 123 -45.79 -6.17 -56.05
C ALA A 123 -44.31 -6.42 -55.71
N LEU A 124 -43.63 -7.30 -56.47
CA LEU A 124 -42.22 -7.60 -56.31
C LEU A 124 -41.28 -6.48 -56.78
N GLY A 125 -41.62 -5.80 -57.89
CA GLY A 125 -40.78 -4.77 -58.52
C GLY A 125 -39.38 -5.27 -58.92
N THR A 126 -38.41 -4.36 -59.04
CA THR A 126 -37.01 -4.66 -59.45
C THR A 126 -35.96 -4.39 -58.38
N SER A 127 -36.29 -3.80 -57.24
CA SER A 127 -35.34 -3.53 -56.16
C SER A 127 -35.28 -4.64 -55.10
N ALA A 128 -34.17 -4.75 -54.37
CA ALA A 128 -34.12 -5.51 -53.12
C ALA A 128 -34.93 -4.81 -52.00
N GLY A 129 -35.21 -5.50 -50.91
CA GLY A 129 -35.95 -4.98 -49.75
C GLY A 129 -37.28 -5.66 -49.49
N TRP A 130 -38.08 -5.09 -48.59
CA TRP A 130 -39.41 -5.59 -48.23
C TRP A 130 -40.41 -5.38 -49.37
N LYS A 131 -41.14 -6.44 -49.74
CA LYS A 131 -42.15 -6.44 -50.82
C LYS A 131 -43.53 -6.72 -50.26
N SER A 132 -44.45 -5.79 -50.50
CA SER A 132 -45.83 -5.85 -50.00
C SER A 132 -46.72 -6.65 -50.92
N PHE A 133 -47.59 -7.47 -50.34
CA PHE A 133 -48.68 -8.17 -50.99
C PHE A 133 -49.97 -7.81 -50.25
N GLU A 134 -50.68 -6.84 -50.80
CA GLU A 134 -51.93 -6.28 -50.24
C GLU A 134 -53.05 -7.33 -50.27
N PHE A 135 -53.77 -7.46 -49.16
CA PHE A 135 -54.78 -8.48 -49.02
C PHE A 135 -56.05 -8.13 -49.80
N SER A 136 -56.53 -9.08 -50.60
CA SER A 136 -57.86 -9.03 -51.18
C SER A 136 -58.96 -9.31 -50.15
N THR A 137 -58.60 -9.98 -49.05
CA THR A 137 -59.47 -10.21 -47.88
C THR A 137 -58.63 -10.03 -46.61
N ASN A 138 -58.99 -9.04 -45.79
CA ASN A 138 -58.31 -8.76 -44.52
C ASN A 138 -58.40 -9.96 -43.56
N PHE A 139 -57.40 -10.11 -42.69
CA PHE A 139 -57.32 -11.21 -41.74
C PHE A 139 -57.21 -10.70 -40.29
N SER A 140 -58.16 -11.02 -39.44
CA SER A 140 -58.10 -10.67 -38.01
C SER A 140 -57.27 -11.72 -37.26
N TYR A 141 -56.15 -11.30 -36.66
CA TYR A 141 -55.30 -12.19 -35.88
C TYR A 141 -55.59 -12.00 -34.38
N SER A 142 -55.91 -13.07 -33.67
CA SER A 142 -56.30 -12.99 -32.25
C SER A 142 -55.11 -12.75 -31.32
N GLY A 143 -53.89 -13.08 -31.75
CA GLY A 143 -52.70 -13.07 -30.90
C GLY A 143 -52.59 -14.24 -29.91
N THR A 144 -53.60 -15.12 -29.83
CA THR A 144 -53.64 -16.21 -28.84
C THR A 144 -53.13 -17.55 -29.39
N GLN A 145 -53.05 -17.70 -30.71
CA GLN A 145 -52.65 -18.93 -31.40
C GLN A 145 -51.49 -18.67 -32.37
N ASN A 146 -50.76 -19.72 -32.76
CA ASN A 146 -49.73 -19.61 -33.79
C ASN A 146 -50.37 -19.28 -35.14
N LEU A 147 -49.61 -18.67 -36.04
CA LEU A 147 -50.08 -18.32 -37.38
C LEU A 147 -49.49 -19.29 -38.41
N ALA A 148 -50.34 -20.08 -39.05
CA ALA A 148 -49.99 -20.84 -40.24
C ALA A 148 -50.12 -19.95 -41.48
N VAL A 149 -49.02 -19.85 -42.23
CA VAL A 149 -48.91 -19.09 -43.48
C VAL A 149 -48.65 -20.07 -44.60
N PHE A 150 -49.52 -20.04 -45.61
CA PHE A 150 -49.43 -20.88 -46.79
C PHE A 150 -49.23 -20.03 -48.02
N PHE A 151 -48.36 -20.47 -48.92
CA PHE A 151 -48.22 -19.84 -50.23
C PHE A 151 -48.09 -20.87 -51.35
N GLU A 152 -48.85 -20.63 -52.42
CA GLU A 152 -48.85 -21.41 -53.65
C GLU A 152 -48.46 -20.50 -54.81
N TYR A 153 -47.45 -20.90 -55.55
CA TYR A 153 -46.91 -20.16 -56.68
C TYR A 153 -46.88 -21.04 -57.92
N SER A 154 -47.28 -20.48 -59.06
CA SER A 154 -47.20 -21.13 -60.36
C SER A 154 -46.72 -20.15 -61.42
N ASN A 155 -45.74 -20.53 -62.23
CA ASN A 155 -45.29 -19.76 -63.38
C ASN A 155 -44.97 -20.68 -64.56
N ALA A 156 -45.68 -20.48 -65.67
CA ALA A 156 -45.46 -21.22 -66.91
C ALA A 156 -44.18 -20.79 -67.66
N THR A 157 -43.64 -19.60 -67.37
CA THR A 157 -42.44 -19.04 -67.98
C THR A 157 -41.23 -19.24 -67.07
N ALA A 158 -40.06 -19.51 -67.65
CA ALA A 158 -38.79 -19.47 -66.92
C ALA A 158 -38.54 -18.05 -66.39
N SER A 159 -38.19 -17.90 -65.12
CA SER A 159 -37.96 -16.61 -64.48
C SER A 159 -36.60 -16.56 -63.81
N ASN A 160 -36.08 -15.36 -63.55
CA ASN A 160 -34.89 -15.21 -62.72
C ASN A 160 -35.14 -15.79 -61.32
N SER A 161 -34.11 -16.41 -60.74
CA SER A 161 -34.19 -16.91 -59.37
C SER A 161 -34.19 -15.75 -58.38
N ILE A 162 -35.15 -15.76 -57.47
CA ILE A 162 -35.30 -14.73 -56.45
C ILE A 162 -34.86 -15.31 -55.11
N THR A 163 -33.96 -14.59 -54.45
CA THR A 163 -33.46 -14.97 -53.13
C THR A 163 -34.16 -14.14 -52.06
N TYR A 164 -34.66 -14.80 -51.04
CA TYR A 164 -35.36 -14.18 -49.91
C TYR A 164 -34.54 -14.33 -48.61
N ALA A 165 -34.78 -13.43 -47.66
CA ALA A 165 -34.22 -13.52 -46.32
C ALA A 165 -34.99 -14.55 -45.49
N TYR A 166 -34.26 -15.36 -44.74
CA TYR A 166 -34.78 -16.48 -43.96
C TYR A 166 -34.21 -16.47 -42.54
N GLU A 167 -35.05 -16.85 -41.58
CA GLU A 167 -34.59 -17.12 -40.23
C GLU A 167 -34.13 -18.59 -40.13
N TYR A 168 -32.97 -18.82 -39.51
CA TYR A 168 -32.34 -20.14 -39.44
C TYR A 168 -31.65 -20.45 -38.10
N THR A 169 -31.79 -19.59 -37.09
CA THR A 169 -31.12 -19.73 -35.78
C THR A 169 -32.10 -19.51 -34.63
N ALA A 170 -31.79 -20.11 -33.48
CA ALA A 170 -32.50 -19.87 -32.23
C ALA A 170 -32.31 -18.40 -31.77
N PRO A 171 -33.27 -17.81 -31.03
CA PRO A 171 -34.52 -18.40 -30.55
C PRO A 171 -35.69 -18.26 -31.54
N CYS A 172 -35.48 -17.70 -32.73
CA CYS A 172 -36.56 -17.48 -33.69
C CYS A 172 -37.19 -18.76 -34.24
N ILE A 173 -36.36 -19.76 -34.41
CA ILE A 173 -36.80 -21.06 -34.89
C ILE A 173 -36.25 -22.14 -33.98
N ILE A 174 -37.01 -23.21 -33.82
CA ILE A 174 -36.56 -24.39 -33.11
C ILE A 174 -35.64 -25.14 -34.07
N THR A 175 -34.32 -24.89 -33.97
CA THR A 175 -33.32 -25.47 -34.89
C THR A 175 -33.22 -26.99 -34.82
N THR A 176 -33.87 -27.62 -33.84
CA THR A 176 -34.01 -29.07 -33.68
C THR A 176 -35.27 -29.64 -34.31
N ASP A 177 -36.24 -28.82 -34.73
CA ASP A 177 -37.50 -29.26 -35.34
C ASP A 177 -37.62 -28.80 -36.80
N SER A 178 -37.39 -29.72 -37.73
CA SER A 178 -37.50 -29.49 -39.17
C SER A 178 -38.93 -29.54 -39.70
N ASN A 179 -39.95 -29.65 -38.84
CA ASN A 179 -41.35 -29.74 -39.26
C ASN A 179 -42.12 -28.43 -39.12
N THR A 180 -41.46 -27.31 -38.81
CA THR A 180 -42.08 -25.97 -38.76
C THR A 180 -42.35 -25.40 -40.16
N THR A 181 -41.61 -25.87 -41.17
CA THR A 181 -41.80 -25.57 -42.60
C THR A 181 -41.95 -26.85 -43.40
N LYS A 182 -42.90 -26.90 -44.34
CA LYS A 182 -43.05 -27.96 -45.34
C LYS A 182 -43.19 -27.33 -46.72
N TYR A 183 -42.50 -27.85 -47.73
CA TYR A 183 -42.63 -27.35 -49.11
C TYR A 183 -42.61 -28.48 -50.15
N ALA A 184 -43.17 -28.19 -51.32
CA ALA A 184 -43.12 -29.05 -52.51
C ALA A 184 -42.97 -28.19 -53.76
N ASN A 185 -42.01 -28.53 -54.61
CA ASN A 185 -41.74 -27.85 -55.88
C ASN A 185 -42.24 -28.71 -57.06
N ASN A 186 -43.50 -29.13 -56.97
CA ASN A 186 -44.16 -29.98 -57.96
C ASN A 186 -45.66 -29.64 -58.02
N ASN A 187 -46.37 -30.30 -58.92
CA ASN A 187 -47.81 -30.13 -59.09
C ASN A 187 -48.66 -31.09 -58.23
N THR A 188 -48.07 -32.04 -57.50
CA THR A 188 -48.80 -33.14 -56.85
C THR A 188 -49.61 -32.71 -55.64
N GLY A 189 -49.27 -31.58 -55.02
CA GLY A 189 -49.95 -31.09 -53.82
C GLY A 189 -49.57 -31.84 -52.54
N ILE A 190 -48.67 -32.82 -52.63
CA ILE A 190 -48.16 -33.58 -51.48
C ILE A 190 -46.85 -32.96 -50.98
N LEU A 191 -46.86 -32.51 -49.72
CA LEU A 191 -45.68 -32.02 -49.01
C LEU A 191 -45.01 -33.21 -48.29
N ALA A 192 -43.77 -33.53 -48.65
CA ALA A 192 -43.12 -34.80 -48.30
C ALA A 192 -42.72 -34.95 -46.82
N THR A 193 -42.51 -36.21 -46.38
CA THR A 193 -42.10 -36.60 -45.02
C THR A 193 -40.68 -36.14 -44.66
N THR A 194 -39.73 -36.18 -45.61
CA THR A 194 -38.31 -35.93 -45.36
C THR A 194 -37.81 -34.79 -46.25
N LEU A 195 -37.20 -33.78 -45.63
CA LEU A 195 -36.54 -32.68 -46.32
C LEU A 195 -35.01 -32.81 -46.12
N ALA A 196 -34.23 -32.55 -47.18
CA ALA A 196 -32.78 -32.78 -47.19
C ALA A 196 -32.02 -31.57 -46.60
N SER A 197 -31.81 -31.60 -45.28
CA SER A 197 -30.91 -30.76 -44.49
C SER A 197 -30.92 -29.25 -44.80
N LYS A 198 -31.99 -28.53 -44.39
CA LYS A 198 -31.98 -27.14 -43.85
C LYS A 198 -33.38 -26.61 -43.48
N ASP A 199 -34.28 -27.48 -43.01
CA ASP A 199 -35.73 -27.29 -43.25
C ASP A 199 -36.55 -26.71 -42.09
N TYR A 200 -35.90 -26.26 -41.03
CA TYR A 200 -36.52 -25.42 -40.00
C TYR A 200 -36.58 -23.92 -40.41
N ARG A 201 -36.10 -23.61 -41.63
CA ARG A 201 -35.97 -22.24 -42.12
C ARG A 201 -37.33 -21.70 -42.54
N ARG A 202 -37.63 -20.48 -42.15
CA ARG A 202 -38.86 -19.79 -42.55
C ARG A 202 -38.56 -18.42 -43.17
N PRO A 203 -39.34 -17.98 -44.18
CA PRO A 203 -39.17 -16.66 -44.75
C PRO A 203 -39.33 -15.59 -43.68
N LEU A 204 -38.56 -14.52 -43.76
CA LEU A 204 -38.82 -13.36 -42.93
C LEU A 204 -40.05 -12.62 -43.46
N ILE A 205 -41.07 -12.49 -42.62
CA ILE A 205 -42.35 -11.84 -42.96
C ILE A 205 -42.60 -10.58 -42.15
N GLY A 206 -43.47 -9.72 -42.69
CA GLY A 206 -44.07 -8.59 -41.99
C GLY A 206 -45.53 -8.44 -42.37
N PHE A 207 -46.28 -7.60 -41.66
CA PHE A 207 -47.67 -7.31 -41.97
C PHE A 207 -47.94 -5.81 -41.91
N ASP A 208 -48.90 -5.35 -42.71
CA ASP A 208 -49.61 -4.10 -42.42
C ASP A 208 -50.84 -4.41 -41.55
N TYR A 209 -51.17 -3.49 -40.64
CA TYR A 209 -52.43 -3.45 -39.93
C TYR A 209 -52.93 -2.01 -39.83
N GLU A 210 -54.23 -1.82 -39.57
CA GLU A 210 -54.79 -0.48 -39.38
C GLU A 210 -54.26 0.18 -38.10
N VAL A 211 -53.74 1.40 -38.23
CA VAL A 211 -53.27 2.24 -37.12
C VAL A 211 -53.95 3.59 -37.13
N SER A 212 -54.24 4.14 -35.95
CA SER A 212 -54.77 5.51 -35.79
C SER A 212 -53.68 6.59 -35.82
N CYS A 213 -52.44 6.26 -35.46
CA CYS A 213 -51.31 7.19 -35.41
C CYS A 213 -50.22 6.84 -36.45
N TYR A 214 -50.18 7.58 -37.56
CA TYR A 214 -49.22 7.33 -38.65
C TYR A 214 -47.82 7.85 -38.34
N ALA A 215 -46.78 7.10 -38.69
CA ALA A 215 -45.40 7.51 -38.49
C ALA A 215 -44.99 8.65 -39.45
N PRO A 216 -44.05 9.53 -39.03
CA PRO A 216 -43.43 10.49 -39.94
C PRO A 216 -42.60 9.77 -41.01
N THR A 217 -42.23 10.48 -42.09
CA THR A 217 -41.39 9.92 -43.16
C THR A 217 -40.20 10.83 -43.48
N ASN A 218 -39.23 10.35 -44.27
CA ASN A 218 -38.07 11.13 -44.74
C ASN A 218 -37.28 11.84 -43.63
N LEU A 219 -36.96 11.13 -42.53
CA LEU A 219 -36.08 11.68 -41.48
C LEU A 219 -34.68 11.94 -42.04
N ALA A 220 -34.27 13.19 -42.07
CA ALA A 220 -32.97 13.66 -42.52
C ALA A 220 -32.23 14.37 -41.38
N VAL A 221 -30.91 14.30 -41.42
CA VAL A 221 -30.03 15.04 -40.52
C VAL A 221 -29.16 15.98 -41.33
N THR A 222 -29.16 17.26 -40.97
CA THR A 222 -28.48 18.37 -41.66
C THR A 222 -27.75 19.24 -40.64
N ALA A 223 -27.01 20.26 -41.13
CA ALA A 223 -26.32 21.25 -40.29
C ALA A 223 -25.52 20.65 -39.12
N ILE A 224 -24.81 19.55 -39.40
CA ILE A 224 -24.02 18.84 -38.40
C ILE A 224 -22.80 19.68 -38.04
N GLY A 225 -22.77 20.15 -36.79
CA GLY A 225 -21.67 20.90 -36.21
C GLY A 225 -20.89 20.07 -35.19
N GLU A 226 -20.08 20.74 -34.38
CA GLU A 226 -19.27 20.13 -33.33
C GLU A 226 -20.12 19.62 -32.17
N THR A 227 -21.18 20.34 -31.81
CA THR A 227 -22.06 19.99 -30.67
C THR A 227 -23.55 20.09 -31.01
N THR A 228 -23.85 20.20 -32.31
CA THR A 228 -25.20 20.43 -32.83
C THR A 228 -25.49 19.59 -34.07
N ALA A 229 -26.76 19.29 -34.29
CA ALA A 229 -27.26 18.79 -35.58
C ALA A 229 -28.73 19.18 -35.72
N GLU A 230 -29.20 19.39 -36.94
CA GLU A 230 -30.61 19.60 -37.21
C GLU A 230 -31.23 18.31 -37.72
N ILE A 231 -32.34 17.88 -37.12
CA ILE A 231 -33.15 16.79 -37.64
C ILE A 231 -34.43 17.36 -38.27
N SER A 232 -34.84 16.79 -39.38
CA SER A 232 -36.05 17.18 -40.10
C SER A 232 -36.77 15.96 -40.66
N TRP A 233 -38.10 16.02 -40.74
CA TRP A 233 -38.91 14.95 -41.32
C TRP A 233 -40.10 15.52 -42.08
N THR A 234 -40.75 14.66 -42.87
CA THR A 234 -42.05 14.93 -43.48
C THR A 234 -43.16 14.52 -42.51
N ALA A 235 -44.14 15.40 -42.31
CA ALA A 235 -45.29 15.14 -41.45
C ALA A 235 -46.04 13.87 -41.86
N SER A 236 -46.65 13.22 -40.87
CA SER A 236 -47.53 12.07 -41.07
C SER A 236 -48.82 12.48 -41.78
N SER A 237 -49.45 11.53 -42.47
CA SER A 237 -50.70 11.75 -43.25
C SER A 237 -51.88 12.21 -42.39
N SER A 238 -51.92 11.82 -41.10
CA SER A 238 -52.69 12.51 -40.07
C SER A 238 -51.72 13.25 -39.13
N ASN A 239 -52.00 14.52 -38.83
CA ASN A 239 -51.17 15.27 -37.89
C ASN A 239 -51.42 14.76 -36.47
N PRO A 240 -50.35 14.39 -35.73
CA PRO A 240 -50.47 13.91 -34.36
C PRO A 240 -50.96 15.03 -33.42
N SER A 241 -51.87 14.69 -32.50
CA SER A 241 -52.47 15.65 -31.58
C SER A 241 -51.48 16.23 -30.55
N LEU A 242 -50.40 15.50 -30.23
CA LEU A 242 -49.33 15.90 -29.31
C LEU A 242 -47.96 16.06 -30.01
N GLY A 243 -47.96 16.22 -31.34
CA GLY A 243 -46.73 16.44 -32.10
C GLY A 243 -45.87 15.19 -32.27
N TYR A 244 -44.54 15.36 -32.26
CA TYR A 244 -43.58 14.30 -32.54
C TYR A 244 -42.61 14.09 -31.37
N ASP A 245 -42.43 12.85 -30.96
CA ASP A 245 -41.37 12.48 -30.03
C ASP A 245 -40.07 12.20 -30.80
N TYR A 246 -38.92 12.57 -30.25
CA TYR A 246 -37.62 12.16 -30.76
C TYR A 246 -36.80 11.45 -29.67
N TYR A 247 -36.00 10.48 -30.08
CA TYR A 247 -35.08 9.72 -29.23
C TYR A 247 -33.69 9.81 -29.82
N LEU A 248 -32.70 10.15 -28.99
CA LEU A 248 -31.30 10.32 -29.36
C LEU A 248 -30.43 9.41 -28.51
N SER A 249 -29.56 8.64 -29.15
CA SER A 249 -28.69 7.64 -28.51
C SER A 249 -27.31 7.63 -29.16
N THR A 250 -26.29 7.21 -28.42
CA THR A 250 -24.97 6.85 -28.98
C THR A 250 -24.87 5.36 -29.34
N SER A 251 -25.92 4.58 -29.07
CA SER A 251 -26.04 3.17 -29.47
C SER A 251 -26.89 3.03 -30.74
N PRO A 252 -26.51 2.15 -31.70
CA PRO A 252 -27.30 1.85 -32.90
C PRO A 252 -28.61 1.08 -32.63
N THR A 253 -28.86 0.65 -31.39
CA THR A 253 -30.06 -0.14 -31.05
C THR A 253 -31.34 0.67 -31.26
N GLU A 254 -32.22 0.17 -32.13
CA GLU A 254 -33.51 0.78 -32.41
C GLU A 254 -34.41 0.82 -31.15
N PRO A 255 -35.05 1.96 -30.83
CA PRO A 255 -35.92 2.09 -29.68
C PRO A 255 -37.20 1.26 -29.83
N THR A 256 -37.63 0.67 -28.72
CA THR A 256 -38.91 -0.06 -28.63
C THR A 256 -40.08 0.91 -28.48
N PRO A 257 -41.35 0.47 -28.69
CA PRO A 257 -42.51 1.33 -28.46
C PRO A 257 -42.61 1.92 -27.03
N SER A 258 -42.12 1.18 -26.03
CA SER A 258 -42.07 1.61 -24.62
C SER A 258 -40.87 2.48 -24.28
N THR A 259 -39.94 2.72 -25.21
CA THR A 259 -38.76 3.56 -24.97
C THR A 259 -39.20 5.01 -24.71
N THR A 260 -38.76 5.55 -23.57
CA THR A 260 -38.98 6.95 -23.21
C THR A 260 -38.25 7.87 -24.19
N ALA A 261 -38.96 8.83 -24.78
CA ALA A 261 -38.40 9.78 -25.71
C ALA A 261 -37.34 10.70 -25.04
N THR A 262 -36.33 11.12 -25.80
CA THR A 262 -35.37 12.15 -25.35
C THR A 262 -36.05 13.51 -25.27
N GLY A 263 -36.99 13.79 -26.16
CA GLY A 263 -37.80 15.01 -26.13
C GLY A 263 -39.00 14.93 -27.05
N ASN A 264 -39.77 16.01 -27.06
CA ASN A 264 -40.97 16.16 -27.88
C ASN A 264 -40.91 17.49 -28.66
N VAL A 265 -41.52 17.48 -29.84
CA VAL A 265 -41.71 18.62 -30.74
C VAL A 265 -43.22 18.80 -30.91
N PRO A 266 -43.86 19.67 -30.09
CA PRO A 266 -45.31 19.82 -30.08
C PRO A 266 -45.88 20.32 -31.41
N THR A 267 -45.11 21.13 -32.15
CA THR A 267 -45.50 21.73 -33.43
C THR A 267 -44.31 21.80 -34.38
N GLY A 268 -44.53 21.53 -35.67
CA GLY A 268 -43.50 21.55 -36.71
C GLY A 268 -42.87 20.18 -36.96
N THR A 269 -41.94 20.11 -37.91
CA THR A 269 -41.27 18.86 -38.34
C THR A 269 -39.74 18.98 -38.36
N THR A 270 -39.19 19.88 -37.56
CA THR A 270 -37.74 20.11 -37.41
C THR A 270 -37.35 20.24 -35.96
N LYS A 271 -36.11 19.84 -35.63
CA LYS A 271 -35.53 20.04 -34.30
C LYS A 271 -34.02 20.22 -34.38
N ASN A 272 -33.55 21.31 -33.79
CA ASN A 272 -32.14 21.50 -33.50
C ASN A 272 -31.76 20.73 -32.23
N LEU A 273 -30.87 19.76 -32.40
CA LEU A 273 -30.19 19.04 -31.34
C LEU A 273 -28.97 19.86 -30.92
N THR A 274 -28.81 20.05 -29.61
CA THR A 274 -27.72 20.84 -29.02
C THR A 274 -27.14 20.10 -27.82
N GLY A 275 -25.93 20.44 -27.40
CA GLY A 275 -25.27 19.79 -26.26
C GLY A 275 -24.77 18.38 -26.58
N LEU A 276 -24.50 18.11 -27.86
CA LEU A 276 -23.91 16.86 -28.30
C LEU A 276 -22.41 16.88 -28.03
N SER A 277 -21.83 15.71 -27.77
CA SER A 277 -20.38 15.54 -27.73
C SER A 277 -19.81 15.63 -29.15
N ASN A 278 -18.65 16.27 -29.31
CA ASN A 278 -17.94 16.30 -30.59
C ASN A 278 -17.37 14.93 -30.95
N SER A 279 -17.05 14.72 -32.24
CA SER A 279 -16.46 13.46 -32.73
C SER A 279 -17.24 12.19 -32.34
N THR A 280 -18.55 12.30 -32.13
CA THR A 280 -19.39 11.25 -31.54
C THR A 280 -20.46 10.82 -32.53
N ALA A 281 -20.59 9.50 -32.72
CA ALA A 281 -21.67 8.93 -33.51
C ALA A 281 -22.99 8.95 -32.72
N TYR A 282 -24.03 9.49 -33.34
CA TYR A 282 -25.37 9.55 -32.80
C TYR A 282 -26.38 8.88 -33.73
N TYR A 283 -27.36 8.22 -33.11
CA TYR A 283 -28.50 7.61 -33.74
C TYR A 283 -29.75 8.33 -33.22
N VAL A 284 -30.61 8.76 -34.13
CA VAL A 284 -31.79 9.55 -33.82
C VAL A 284 -33.03 8.93 -34.44
N TRP A 285 -34.11 8.86 -33.68
CA TRP A 285 -35.40 8.36 -34.13
C TRP A 285 -36.50 9.36 -33.85
N VAL A 286 -37.51 9.41 -34.70
CA VAL A 286 -38.70 10.25 -34.55
C VAL A 286 -39.96 9.41 -34.71
N ARG A 287 -40.98 9.66 -33.88
CA ARG A 287 -42.33 9.06 -34.00
C ARG A 287 -43.42 10.12 -33.80
N SER A 288 -44.61 9.84 -34.31
CA SER A 288 -45.81 10.64 -34.05
C SER A 288 -46.40 10.30 -32.68
N ASN A 289 -46.91 11.30 -31.97
CA ASN A 289 -47.56 11.15 -30.66
C ASN A 289 -49.01 11.64 -30.73
N CYS A 290 -49.97 10.71 -30.83
CA CYS A 290 -51.38 11.01 -31.06
C CYS A 290 -52.24 11.02 -29.79
N GLY A 291 -51.68 10.71 -28.62
CA GLY A 291 -52.41 10.73 -27.35
C GLY A 291 -52.04 9.60 -26.40
N THR A 292 -52.94 9.26 -25.47
CA THR A 292 -52.78 8.29 -24.37
C THR A 292 -52.33 6.90 -24.82
N GLY A 293 -51.04 6.71 -25.05
CA GLY A 293 -50.44 5.45 -25.52
C GLY A 293 -50.57 5.22 -27.03
N ASP A 294 -51.24 6.11 -27.76
CA ASP A 294 -51.38 6.04 -29.21
C ASP A 294 -50.21 6.78 -29.88
N VAL A 295 -49.15 6.02 -30.16
CA VAL A 295 -47.90 6.50 -30.77
C VAL A 295 -47.56 5.66 -31.98
N SER A 296 -46.94 6.27 -32.99
CA SER A 296 -46.47 5.51 -34.15
C SER A 296 -45.20 4.71 -33.83
N VAL A 297 -44.81 3.82 -34.74
CA VAL A 297 -43.45 3.27 -34.77
C VAL A 297 -42.40 4.38 -34.93
N TRP A 298 -41.19 4.12 -34.43
CA TRP A 298 -40.02 4.98 -34.57
C TRP A 298 -39.44 4.93 -36.00
N LYS A 299 -38.93 6.05 -36.50
CA LYS A 299 -38.16 6.14 -37.76
C LYS A 299 -36.79 6.70 -37.48
N GLY A 300 -35.74 5.95 -37.82
CA GLY A 300 -34.36 6.25 -37.47
C GLY A 300 -33.49 6.86 -38.57
N SER A 301 -32.46 7.58 -38.17
CA SER A 301 -31.32 8.03 -38.97
C SER A 301 -30.07 8.11 -38.09
N SER A 302 -28.89 8.34 -38.66
CA SER A 302 -27.64 8.50 -37.90
C SER A 302 -26.75 9.61 -38.47
N PHE A 303 -25.89 10.16 -37.61
CA PHE A 303 -24.93 11.19 -37.97
C PHE A 303 -23.72 11.16 -37.02
N VAL A 304 -22.64 11.86 -37.39
CA VAL A 304 -21.43 12.00 -36.58
C VAL A 304 -21.12 13.48 -36.43
N THR A 305 -21.03 13.98 -35.21
CA THR A 305 -20.65 15.38 -34.94
C THR A 305 -19.22 15.65 -35.41
N SER A 306 -18.96 16.88 -35.86
CA SER A 306 -17.64 17.28 -36.35
C SER A 306 -16.60 17.37 -35.22
N CYS A 307 -15.33 17.33 -35.60
CA CYS A 307 -14.21 17.52 -34.68
C CYS A 307 -14.05 18.99 -34.29
N VAL A 308 -13.77 19.24 -33.02
CA VAL A 308 -13.34 20.55 -32.51
C VAL A 308 -11.83 20.64 -32.66
N ALA A 309 -11.33 21.76 -33.21
CA ALA A 309 -9.90 22.01 -33.24
C ALA A 309 -9.37 22.35 -31.83
N ILE A 310 -8.25 21.75 -31.47
CA ILE A 310 -7.57 21.95 -30.19
C ILE A 310 -6.99 23.36 -30.16
N SER A 311 -7.39 24.17 -29.18
CA SER A 311 -6.94 25.56 -29.02
C SER A 311 -6.26 25.83 -27.67
N SER A 312 -6.14 24.80 -26.81
CA SER A 312 -5.47 24.88 -25.52
C SER A 312 -4.20 24.04 -25.53
N PHE A 313 -3.08 24.65 -25.13
CA PHE A 313 -1.77 24.00 -25.04
C PHE A 313 -1.23 24.12 -23.59
N PRO A 314 -0.57 23.08 -23.05
CA PRO A 314 -0.16 21.85 -23.72
C PRO A 314 -1.34 20.92 -24.03
N TRP A 315 -1.33 20.36 -25.23
CA TRP A 315 -2.15 19.21 -25.61
C TRP A 315 -1.31 17.95 -25.54
N THR A 316 -1.87 16.87 -24.98
CA THR A 316 -1.21 15.57 -24.87
C THR A 316 -2.16 14.44 -25.25
N GLU A 317 -1.64 13.41 -25.91
CA GLU A 317 -2.32 12.14 -26.14
C GLU A 317 -1.33 11.00 -25.89
N ASN A 318 -1.72 10.08 -25.03
CA ASN A 318 -0.90 8.93 -24.65
C ASN A 318 -1.67 7.59 -24.76
N PHE A 319 -2.86 7.60 -25.36
CA PHE A 319 -3.70 6.43 -25.64
C PHE A 319 -4.23 5.65 -24.42
N ASP A 320 -3.83 6.01 -23.20
CA ASP A 320 -4.12 5.27 -21.97
C ASP A 320 -5.60 5.29 -21.56
N THR A 321 -6.35 6.32 -22.00
CA THR A 321 -7.78 6.43 -21.72
C THR A 321 -8.63 5.52 -22.62
N MET A 322 -8.02 4.85 -23.60
CA MET A 322 -8.75 3.97 -24.52
C MET A 322 -9.17 2.67 -23.83
N THR A 323 -10.48 2.41 -23.81
CA THR A 323 -11.07 1.15 -23.30
C THR A 323 -11.19 0.07 -24.36
N THR A 324 -11.12 0.45 -25.64
CA THR A 324 -11.15 -0.47 -26.78
C THR A 324 -9.89 -0.21 -27.58
N ILE A 325 -9.08 -1.25 -27.78
CA ILE A 325 -7.85 -1.21 -28.57
C ILE A 325 -7.89 -2.32 -29.62
N GLY A 326 -7.04 -2.21 -30.63
CA GLY A 326 -6.90 -3.25 -31.64
C GLY A 326 -6.69 -2.70 -33.03
N ALA A 327 -6.73 -3.60 -34.01
CA ALA A 327 -6.51 -3.25 -35.41
C ALA A 327 -7.52 -2.17 -35.83
N ASN A 328 -7.01 -1.08 -36.39
CA ASN A 328 -7.80 0.04 -36.90
C ASN A 328 -8.59 0.85 -35.85
N VAL A 329 -8.22 0.73 -34.58
CA VAL A 329 -8.85 1.50 -33.50
C VAL A 329 -7.96 2.69 -33.14
N LEU A 330 -8.48 3.91 -33.31
CA LEU A 330 -7.86 5.19 -32.94
C LEU A 330 -8.62 5.84 -31.77
N PRO A 331 -8.04 6.79 -31.01
CA PRO A 331 -8.67 7.38 -29.82
C PRO A 331 -10.09 7.93 -30.03
N ASN A 332 -10.28 8.63 -31.14
CA ASN A 332 -11.56 9.18 -31.57
C ASN A 332 -11.52 9.43 -33.09
N LEU A 333 -12.63 9.92 -33.66
CA LEU A 333 -12.75 10.15 -35.10
C LEU A 333 -11.94 11.35 -35.62
N CYS A 334 -11.29 12.11 -34.74
CA CYS A 334 -10.42 13.22 -35.10
C CYS A 334 -8.97 12.80 -35.38
N TRP A 335 -8.60 11.58 -35.02
CA TRP A 335 -7.36 10.97 -35.49
C TRP A 335 -7.58 10.34 -36.87
N LYS A 336 -6.59 10.45 -37.76
CA LYS A 336 -6.70 9.88 -39.10
C LYS A 336 -5.46 9.10 -39.49
N SER A 337 -5.67 7.82 -39.82
CA SER A 337 -4.67 6.97 -40.45
C SER A 337 -4.88 6.95 -41.96
N LEU A 338 -3.80 7.10 -42.73
CA LEU A 338 -3.80 7.01 -44.18
C LEU A 338 -2.70 6.05 -44.64
N ALA A 339 -3.00 5.19 -45.62
CA ALA A 339 -1.98 4.50 -46.39
C ALA A 339 -1.41 5.45 -47.46
N GLY A 340 -0.18 5.18 -47.92
CA GLY A 340 0.46 5.95 -48.99
C GLY A 340 -0.11 5.58 -50.36
N GLY A 341 -1.35 5.96 -50.66
CA GLY A 341 -2.04 5.61 -51.89
C GLY A 341 -3.56 5.63 -51.73
N SER A 342 -4.31 5.55 -52.83
CA SER A 342 -5.77 5.73 -52.89
C SER A 342 -6.62 4.63 -52.23
N SER A 343 -6.02 3.63 -51.59
CA SER A 343 -6.73 2.61 -50.81
C SER A 343 -6.75 2.96 -49.32
N ASN A 344 -7.94 3.22 -48.78
CA ASN A 344 -8.19 3.67 -47.40
C ASN A 344 -8.04 2.55 -46.34
N THR A 345 -7.03 1.70 -46.45
CA THR A 345 -6.78 0.59 -45.52
C THR A 345 -5.87 1.05 -44.38
N ILE A 346 -6.48 1.23 -43.21
CA ILE A 346 -5.85 1.69 -41.97
C ILE A 346 -4.62 0.83 -41.63
N GLN A 347 -3.50 1.47 -41.26
CA GLN A 347 -2.20 0.81 -41.01
C GLN A 347 -1.75 0.88 -39.54
N PHE A 348 -2.37 1.78 -38.76
CA PHE A 348 -2.03 1.98 -37.36
C PHE A 348 -3.02 1.25 -36.46
N THR A 349 -2.48 0.63 -35.42
CA THR A 349 -3.18 -0.25 -34.50
C THR A 349 -2.81 0.19 -33.10
N THR A 350 -3.81 0.40 -32.26
CA THR A 350 -3.59 0.62 -30.83
C THR A 350 -3.34 -0.71 -30.14
N SER A 351 -2.32 -0.74 -29.30
CA SER A 351 -1.75 -1.94 -28.68
C SER A 351 -1.43 -1.69 -27.21
N ASN A 352 -1.30 -2.76 -26.45
CA ASN A 352 -0.78 -2.74 -25.08
C ASN A 352 0.13 -3.94 -24.82
N ALA A 353 0.71 -4.02 -23.63
CA ALA A 353 1.58 -5.13 -23.24
C ALA A 353 0.89 -6.51 -23.25
N ALA A 354 -0.45 -6.57 -23.23
CA ALA A 354 -1.19 -7.83 -23.29
C ALA A 354 -1.50 -8.26 -24.74
N SER A 355 -1.60 -7.33 -25.68
CA SER A 355 -2.04 -7.58 -27.06
C SER A 355 -0.91 -7.96 -28.03
N GLN A 356 0.25 -8.40 -27.54
CA GLN A 356 1.51 -7.63 -27.65
C GLN A 356 2.76 -8.32 -27.06
N THR A 357 3.63 -9.01 -27.80
CA THR A 357 4.89 -9.55 -27.23
C THR A 357 6.17 -8.77 -27.58
N TYR A 358 6.09 -7.66 -28.31
CA TYR A 358 7.27 -7.10 -28.97
C TYR A 358 7.77 -5.77 -28.40
N ASN A 359 6.90 -4.89 -27.95
CA ASN A 359 7.24 -3.61 -27.33
C ASN A 359 6.14 -3.22 -26.33
N ASP A 360 6.58 -2.65 -25.21
CA ASP A 360 5.69 -2.17 -24.15
C ASP A 360 5.36 -0.68 -24.37
N PRO A 361 4.20 -0.20 -23.88
CA PRO A 361 3.89 1.23 -23.86
C PRO A 361 4.91 2.00 -23.02
N ARG A 362 5.17 3.26 -23.35
CA ARG A 362 6.03 4.14 -22.53
C ARG A 362 5.24 4.64 -21.32
N SER A 363 4.03 5.13 -21.56
CA SER A 363 3.02 5.39 -20.53
C SER A 363 1.98 4.29 -20.61
N ALA A 364 1.84 3.51 -19.54
CA ALA A 364 0.94 2.37 -19.53
C ALA A 364 -0.53 2.79 -19.33
N PRO A 365 -1.51 2.07 -19.93
CA PRO A 365 -1.34 0.78 -20.58
C PRO A 365 -1.19 0.75 -22.10
N ASN A 366 -1.45 1.82 -22.85
CA ASN A 366 -1.67 1.72 -24.30
C ASN A 366 -0.72 2.61 -25.10
N TYR A 367 -0.52 2.27 -26.37
CA TYR A 367 0.22 3.08 -27.32
C TYR A 367 -0.19 2.72 -28.76
N ILE A 368 0.37 3.37 -29.79
CA ILE A 368 -0.01 3.13 -31.19
C ILE A 368 1.16 2.62 -32.04
N THR A 369 0.91 1.59 -32.85
CA THR A 369 1.93 0.92 -33.66
C THR A 369 1.53 0.87 -35.12
N VAL A 370 2.49 1.07 -36.03
CA VAL A 370 2.35 0.74 -37.45
C VAL A 370 3.03 -0.59 -37.75
N TYR A 371 2.35 -1.46 -38.51
CA TYR A 371 2.85 -2.80 -38.86
C TYR A 371 3.04 -2.97 -40.37
N TYR A 372 4.16 -3.59 -40.79
CA TYR A 372 4.41 -4.09 -42.15
C TYR A 372 4.16 -3.12 -43.35
N PRO A 373 4.39 -1.80 -43.27
CA PRO A 373 4.14 -0.92 -44.43
C PRO A 373 5.20 -1.13 -45.51
N THR A 374 4.91 -1.89 -46.57
CA THR A 374 5.87 -2.09 -47.68
C THR A 374 5.43 -1.36 -48.95
N THR A 375 6.36 -0.59 -49.52
CA THR A 375 6.24 0.27 -50.74
C THR A 375 5.43 1.57 -50.63
N ASN A 376 4.58 1.75 -49.61
CA ASN A 376 3.76 2.95 -49.43
C ASN A 376 3.90 3.53 -48.01
N ALA A 377 4.09 4.84 -47.88
CA ALA A 377 4.24 5.51 -46.59
C ALA A 377 2.91 5.60 -45.84
N ALA A 378 2.86 5.16 -44.59
CA ALA A 378 1.71 5.32 -43.71
C ALA A 378 1.77 6.65 -42.97
N TYR A 379 0.64 7.33 -42.81
CA TYR A 379 0.52 8.57 -42.06
C TYR A 379 -0.46 8.38 -40.90
N LEU A 380 -0.11 8.90 -39.74
CA LEU A 380 -1.02 9.10 -38.62
C LEU A 380 -1.06 10.60 -38.32
N TYR A 381 -2.22 11.22 -38.53
CA TYR A 381 -2.46 12.62 -38.23
C TYR A 381 -3.16 12.79 -36.88
N THR A 382 -2.69 13.77 -36.11
CA THR A 382 -3.36 14.27 -34.90
C THR A 382 -4.71 14.91 -35.24
N PRO A 383 -5.56 15.21 -34.24
CA PRO A 383 -6.65 16.16 -34.41
C PRO A 383 -6.12 17.54 -34.85
N GLY A 384 -7.01 18.36 -35.40
CA GLY A 384 -6.68 19.73 -35.82
C GLY A 384 -6.37 20.63 -34.63
N MET A 385 -5.44 21.55 -34.83
CA MET A 385 -4.95 22.46 -33.78
C MET A 385 -5.03 23.90 -34.27
N GLU A 386 -5.69 24.77 -33.52
CA GLU A 386 -5.73 26.21 -33.81
C GLU A 386 -4.41 26.84 -33.40
N LEU A 387 -3.58 27.19 -34.39
CA LEU A 387 -2.28 27.80 -34.17
C LEU A 387 -2.29 29.27 -34.63
N THR A 388 -1.63 30.13 -33.86
CA THR A 388 -1.53 31.57 -34.13
C THR A 388 -0.28 31.90 -34.93
N ALA A 389 -0.40 32.67 -36.01
CA ALA A 389 0.72 33.12 -36.83
C ALA A 389 1.86 33.73 -36.00
N GLY A 390 3.10 33.31 -36.25
CA GLY A 390 4.30 33.82 -35.58
C GLY A 390 4.54 33.28 -34.17
N GLN A 391 3.58 32.57 -33.57
CA GLN A 391 3.78 31.89 -32.28
C GLN A 391 4.54 30.57 -32.49
N SER A 392 5.54 30.28 -31.65
CA SER A 392 6.31 29.03 -31.72
C SER A 392 5.64 27.92 -30.91
N TYR A 393 5.54 26.73 -31.52
CA TYR A 393 4.99 25.52 -30.90
C TYR A 393 5.96 24.35 -31.06
N ASP A 394 6.08 23.51 -30.03
CA ASP A 394 6.85 22.27 -30.08
C ASP A 394 5.91 21.08 -30.19
N PHE A 395 5.99 20.35 -31.31
CA PHE A 395 5.39 19.03 -31.49
C PHE A 395 6.39 17.95 -31.08
N SER A 396 6.00 17.07 -30.16
CA SER A 396 6.83 15.96 -29.71
C SER A 396 6.07 14.66 -29.54
N PHE A 397 6.79 13.55 -29.62
CA PHE A 397 6.31 12.20 -29.36
C PHE A 397 7.52 11.30 -29.05
N TYR A 398 7.27 10.11 -28.55
CA TYR A 398 8.27 9.07 -28.39
C TYR A 398 8.05 7.96 -29.41
N TYR A 399 9.13 7.35 -29.93
CA TYR A 399 9.02 6.17 -30.78
C TYR A 399 9.93 5.03 -30.31
N ILE A 400 9.53 3.80 -30.63
CA ILE A 400 10.25 2.55 -30.37
C ILE A 400 10.14 1.65 -31.60
N GLY A 401 11.12 0.79 -31.85
CA GLY A 401 11.10 -0.14 -32.98
C GLY A 401 11.41 -1.58 -32.57
N ASP A 402 12.08 -2.32 -33.43
CA ASP A 402 12.14 -3.78 -33.42
C ASP A 402 13.57 -4.34 -33.44
N ASN A 403 14.56 -3.55 -33.03
CA ASN A 403 15.98 -3.86 -33.12
C ASN A 403 16.47 -4.09 -34.58
N ARG A 404 15.81 -3.46 -35.57
CA ARG A 404 16.18 -3.56 -36.99
C ARG A 404 16.32 -2.19 -37.63
N ALA A 405 17.08 -2.18 -38.73
CA ALA A 405 17.18 -1.05 -39.65
C ALA A 405 16.20 -1.21 -40.82
N GLY A 406 15.92 -0.13 -41.53
CA GLY A 406 15.03 -0.11 -42.70
C GLY A 406 13.76 0.74 -42.55
N TRP A 407 13.60 1.45 -41.44
CA TRP A 407 12.54 2.44 -41.26
C TRP A 407 12.95 3.80 -41.83
N ASP A 408 12.09 4.44 -42.60
CA ASP A 408 12.19 5.86 -42.96
C ASP A 408 10.98 6.60 -42.39
N GLY A 409 11.24 7.58 -41.52
CA GLY A 409 10.20 8.26 -40.75
C GLY A 409 10.40 9.76 -40.65
N GLN A 410 9.32 10.51 -40.89
CA GLN A 410 9.31 11.98 -40.94
C GLN A 410 8.15 12.56 -40.15
N VAL A 411 8.37 13.70 -39.52
CA VAL A 411 7.28 14.54 -39.02
C VAL A 411 6.77 15.39 -40.16
N VAL A 412 5.45 15.47 -40.32
CA VAL A 412 4.81 16.32 -41.32
C VAL A 412 3.77 17.22 -40.67
N TYR A 413 3.42 18.31 -41.35
CA TYR A 413 2.25 19.13 -41.02
C TYR A 413 1.46 19.50 -42.28
N ASN A 414 0.17 19.79 -42.12
CA ASN A 414 -0.72 20.20 -43.20
C ASN A 414 -1.94 20.98 -42.64
N THR A 415 -2.75 21.62 -43.48
CA THR A 415 -4.01 22.29 -43.12
C THR A 415 -5.23 21.38 -43.27
N ASN A 416 -5.02 20.13 -43.68
CA ASN A 416 -6.01 19.05 -43.66
C ASN A 416 -5.31 17.70 -43.39
N GLN A 417 -6.06 16.68 -42.96
CA GLN A 417 -5.52 15.34 -42.74
C GLN A 417 -5.43 14.57 -44.07
N SER A 418 -4.45 14.97 -44.89
CA SER A 418 -4.17 14.42 -46.21
C SER A 418 -2.68 14.21 -46.42
N ALA A 419 -2.30 13.13 -47.11
CA ALA A 419 -0.93 12.96 -47.60
C ALA A 419 -0.59 13.99 -48.69
N THR A 420 -1.57 14.42 -49.48
CA THR A 420 -1.39 15.44 -50.52
C THR A 420 -1.23 16.82 -49.88
N GLY A 421 -0.14 17.52 -50.21
CA GLY A 421 0.16 18.86 -49.70
C GLY A 421 0.84 18.89 -48.32
N ALA A 422 1.13 17.73 -47.73
CA ALA A 422 1.84 17.65 -46.46
C ALA A 422 3.30 18.14 -46.59
N THR A 423 3.74 18.96 -45.63
CA THR A 423 5.10 19.51 -45.59
C THR A 423 5.89 18.84 -44.48
N VAL A 424 7.15 18.47 -44.75
CA VAL A 424 8.04 17.86 -43.75
C VAL A 424 8.50 18.92 -42.74
N LEU A 425 8.48 18.56 -41.45
CA LEU A 425 8.87 19.41 -40.33
C LEU A 425 10.19 18.93 -39.72
N GLY A 426 11.28 19.65 -40.03
CA GLY A 426 12.64 19.33 -39.60
C GLY A 426 13.18 18.04 -40.23
N ASP A 427 14.22 17.47 -39.62
CA ASP A 427 14.87 16.27 -40.14
C ASP A 427 14.04 14.99 -39.89
N SER A 428 14.30 13.94 -40.67
CA SER A 428 13.75 12.59 -40.43
C SER A 428 14.06 12.14 -39.00
N TYR A 429 13.07 11.58 -38.31
CA TYR A 429 13.27 11.06 -36.95
C TYR A 429 13.86 9.65 -36.93
N VAL A 430 13.74 8.92 -38.03
CA VAL A 430 14.45 7.65 -38.28
C VAL A 430 14.74 7.56 -39.77
N ILE A 431 15.94 7.10 -40.13
CA ILE A 431 16.35 6.85 -41.51
C ILE A 431 16.65 5.37 -41.70
N SER A 432 16.66 4.92 -42.95
CA SER A 432 16.78 3.49 -43.29
C SER A 432 18.02 2.80 -42.75
N ALA A 433 19.11 3.55 -42.52
CA ALA A 433 20.35 3.04 -41.93
C ALA A 433 20.31 2.92 -40.39
N THR A 434 19.33 3.52 -39.72
CA THR A 434 19.21 3.53 -38.26
C THR A 434 18.63 2.21 -37.75
N THR A 435 19.39 1.47 -36.95
CA THR A 435 18.85 0.36 -36.16
C THR A 435 18.01 0.92 -35.00
N THR A 436 16.72 0.64 -35.00
CA THR A 436 15.79 1.05 -33.93
C THR A 436 16.00 0.25 -32.65
N SER A 437 15.48 0.69 -31.51
CA SER A 437 15.54 -0.06 -30.24
C SER A 437 14.19 -0.70 -29.93
N GLN A 438 14.19 -1.92 -29.38
CA GLN A 438 12.99 -2.62 -28.87
C GLN A 438 12.69 -2.34 -27.40
N THR A 439 13.62 -1.74 -26.65
CA THR A 439 13.49 -1.51 -25.20
C THR A 439 13.58 -0.05 -24.78
N ASN A 440 14.17 0.81 -25.61
CA ASN A 440 14.37 2.22 -25.29
C ASN A 440 13.60 3.11 -26.25
N TYR A 441 12.62 3.84 -25.72
CA TYR A 441 11.94 4.90 -26.46
C TYR A 441 12.89 6.08 -26.74
N VAL A 442 12.79 6.63 -27.95
CA VAL A 442 13.51 7.84 -28.36
C VAL A 442 12.51 8.99 -28.48
N ARG A 443 12.80 10.11 -27.81
CA ARG A 443 11.99 11.33 -27.91
C ARG A 443 12.32 12.09 -29.18
N VAL A 444 11.29 12.53 -29.89
CA VAL A 444 11.38 13.43 -31.04
C VAL A 444 10.68 14.73 -30.67
N THR A 445 11.34 15.87 -30.88
CA THR A 445 10.74 17.21 -30.76
C THR A 445 11.01 18.00 -32.02
N ARG A 446 9.99 18.70 -32.53
CA ARG A 446 10.06 19.57 -33.70
C ARG A 446 9.32 20.87 -33.41
N THR A 447 10.02 21.98 -33.65
CA THR A 447 9.46 23.31 -33.50
C THR A 447 8.80 23.77 -34.79
N PHE A 448 7.58 24.29 -34.69
CA PHE A 448 6.79 24.84 -35.78
C PHE A 448 6.33 26.26 -35.45
N VAL A 449 6.49 27.16 -36.42
CA VAL A 449 5.98 28.52 -36.37
C VAL A 449 5.04 28.71 -37.56
N PRO A 450 3.71 28.75 -37.38
CA PRO A 450 2.80 28.94 -38.48
C PRO A 450 2.96 30.35 -39.06
N THR A 451 2.87 30.45 -40.38
CA THR A 451 2.92 31.74 -41.10
C THR A 451 1.56 32.42 -41.17
N THR A 452 0.47 31.67 -40.99
CA THR A 452 -0.92 32.15 -40.98
C THR A 452 -1.66 31.53 -39.80
N THR A 453 -2.58 32.28 -39.19
CA THR A 453 -3.43 31.74 -38.11
C THR A 453 -4.47 30.79 -38.70
N GLY A 454 -4.67 29.63 -38.09
CA GLY A 454 -5.72 28.68 -38.47
C GLY A 454 -5.46 27.26 -37.96
N THR A 455 -6.25 26.31 -38.46
CA THR A 455 -6.16 24.89 -38.09
C THR A 455 -5.01 24.19 -38.82
N TYR A 456 -4.09 23.62 -38.05
CA TYR A 456 -2.99 22.77 -38.53
C TYR A 456 -3.09 21.35 -37.96
N TYR A 457 -2.59 20.38 -38.70
CA TYR A 457 -2.54 18.98 -38.32
C TYR A 457 -1.09 18.51 -38.38
N PHE A 458 -0.58 17.94 -37.29
CA PHE A 458 0.72 17.27 -37.29
C PHE A 458 0.54 15.80 -37.63
N GLY A 459 1.53 15.20 -38.27
CA GLY A 459 1.49 13.78 -38.60
C GLY A 459 2.85 13.12 -38.47
N VAL A 460 2.83 11.84 -38.11
CA VAL A 460 3.98 10.96 -38.24
C VAL A 460 3.82 10.14 -39.52
N LYS A 461 4.82 10.26 -40.40
CA LYS A 461 4.95 9.47 -41.63
C LYS A 461 5.94 8.35 -41.36
N ALA A 462 5.56 7.10 -41.61
CA ALA A 462 6.42 5.93 -41.46
C ALA A 462 6.37 5.03 -42.70
N MET A 463 7.54 4.53 -43.12
CA MET A 463 7.68 3.63 -44.26
C MET A 463 8.78 2.60 -43.99
N ALA A 464 8.51 1.31 -44.24
CA ALA A 464 9.56 0.30 -44.28
C ALA A 464 10.14 0.23 -45.70
N VAL A 465 11.40 0.62 -45.86
CA VAL A 465 12.10 0.60 -47.16
C VAL A 465 12.74 -0.74 -47.48
N THR A 466 12.76 -1.66 -46.51
CA THR A 466 13.17 -3.06 -46.69
C THR A 466 12.06 -3.98 -46.18
N SER A 467 12.15 -5.27 -46.46
CA SER A 467 11.21 -6.28 -45.95
C SER A 467 11.48 -6.72 -44.51
N ALA A 468 12.53 -6.18 -43.88
CA ALA A 468 13.06 -6.65 -42.61
C ALA A 468 12.46 -5.99 -41.36
N PRO A 469 12.14 -4.68 -41.31
CA PRO A 469 11.48 -4.11 -40.15
C PRO A 469 9.98 -4.39 -40.18
N PHE A 470 9.42 -4.67 -39.01
CA PHE A 470 8.06 -5.20 -38.87
C PHE A 470 7.11 -4.25 -38.16
N TYR A 471 7.60 -3.54 -37.14
CA TYR A 471 6.77 -2.60 -36.37
C TYR A 471 7.56 -1.37 -35.91
N LEU A 472 6.82 -0.27 -35.76
CA LEU A 472 7.30 0.98 -35.18
C LEU A 472 6.18 1.54 -34.29
N GLY A 473 6.45 1.62 -33.00
CA GLY A 473 5.54 2.13 -31.98
C GLY A 473 5.74 3.62 -31.73
N PHE A 474 4.66 4.31 -31.39
CA PHE A 474 4.61 5.72 -31.03
C PHE A 474 3.78 5.89 -29.77
N ASP A 475 4.21 6.80 -28.91
CA ASP A 475 3.54 7.10 -27.66
C ASP A 475 3.77 8.56 -27.23
N ASP A 476 2.97 9.03 -26.26
CA ASP A 476 3.13 10.32 -25.59
C ASP A 476 3.25 11.52 -26.56
N PHE A 477 2.28 11.67 -27.46
CA PHE A 477 2.19 12.83 -28.33
C PHE A 477 1.91 14.09 -27.52
N LYS A 478 2.59 15.19 -27.85
CA LYS A 478 2.44 16.48 -27.19
C LYS A 478 2.60 17.63 -28.17
N VAL A 479 1.73 18.63 -28.08
CA VAL A 479 1.96 19.97 -28.63
C VAL A 479 1.93 20.99 -27.51
N ASP A 480 2.97 21.79 -27.42
CA ASP A 480 3.09 22.85 -26.42
C ASP A 480 3.56 24.15 -27.08
N LEU A 481 3.44 25.26 -26.37
CA LEU A 481 4.16 26.47 -26.77
C LEU A 481 5.66 26.22 -26.59
N SER A 482 6.47 26.57 -27.59
CA SER A 482 7.93 26.47 -27.44
C SER A 482 8.38 27.41 -26.31
N PRO A 483 9.25 26.99 -25.39
CA PRO A 483 9.73 27.85 -24.31
C PRO A 483 10.39 29.12 -24.88
N SER A 484 9.88 30.29 -24.51
CA SER A 484 10.47 31.57 -24.90
C SER A 484 11.77 31.85 -24.16
N CYS A 485 11.96 31.24 -22.99
CA CYS A 485 13.19 31.32 -22.20
C CYS A 485 13.79 29.95 -21.90
N ILE A 486 14.99 29.69 -22.43
CA ILE A 486 15.68 28.39 -22.35
C ILE A 486 16.70 28.41 -21.22
N ASN A 487 16.73 27.38 -20.38
CA ASN A 487 17.68 27.26 -19.28
C ASN A 487 19.11 26.96 -19.76
N PRO A 488 20.14 27.37 -19.01
CA PRO A 488 21.52 26.99 -19.30
C PRO A 488 21.77 25.49 -19.06
N THR A 489 22.85 24.97 -19.62
CA THR A 489 23.24 23.54 -19.56
C THR A 489 24.71 23.39 -19.16
N ALA A 490 25.19 22.15 -18.98
CA ALA A 490 26.59 21.81 -18.72
C ALA A 490 27.22 22.56 -17.53
N LEU A 491 26.53 22.56 -16.39
CA LEU A 491 27.05 23.18 -15.16
C LEU A 491 28.30 22.43 -14.66
N THR A 492 29.30 23.18 -14.21
CA THR A 492 30.56 22.66 -13.66
C THR A 492 30.95 23.43 -12.40
N ALA A 493 31.59 22.75 -11.44
CA ALA A 493 32.13 23.35 -10.22
C ALA A 493 33.66 23.23 -10.21
N THR A 494 34.35 24.34 -10.01
CA THR A 494 35.82 24.44 -10.02
C THR A 494 36.32 25.38 -8.91
N ASN A 495 37.64 25.45 -8.69
CA ASN A 495 38.27 26.32 -7.68
C ASN A 495 37.63 26.18 -6.28
N ILE A 496 37.37 24.94 -5.88
CA ILE A 496 36.68 24.64 -4.62
C ILE A 496 37.67 24.85 -3.46
N THR A 497 37.34 25.78 -2.57
CA THR A 497 38.07 26.07 -1.33
C THR A 497 37.23 25.65 -0.12
N ALA A 498 37.70 25.94 1.10
CA ALA A 498 36.92 25.71 2.30
C ALA A 498 35.67 26.60 2.40
N THR A 499 35.63 27.73 1.70
CA THR A 499 34.54 28.71 1.81
C THR A 499 34.02 29.23 0.47
N SER A 500 34.47 28.67 -0.65
CA SER A 500 34.04 29.12 -1.97
C SER A 500 34.11 28.03 -3.04
N ALA A 501 33.34 28.21 -4.12
CA ALA A 501 33.49 27.46 -5.36
C ALA A 501 33.02 28.30 -6.54
N THR A 502 33.66 28.11 -7.70
CA THR A 502 33.23 28.73 -8.96
C THR A 502 32.31 27.80 -9.72
N ILE A 503 31.10 28.27 -10.03
CA ILE A 503 30.10 27.56 -10.84
C ILE A 503 30.07 28.19 -12.23
N SER A 504 30.20 27.37 -13.27
CA SER A 504 30.19 27.79 -14.67
C SER A 504 29.22 26.95 -15.50
N TRP A 505 28.63 27.52 -16.55
CA TRP A 505 27.64 26.85 -17.42
C TRP A 505 27.78 27.26 -18.90
N THR A 506 27.08 26.53 -19.77
CA THR A 506 26.89 26.87 -21.19
C THR A 506 25.59 27.66 -21.38
N ALA A 507 25.67 28.80 -22.05
CA ALA A 507 24.52 29.64 -22.37
C ALA A 507 23.55 28.95 -23.36
N PRO A 508 22.23 29.21 -23.25
CA PRO A 508 21.26 28.83 -24.28
C PRO A 508 21.56 29.53 -25.62
N THR A 509 21.00 28.99 -26.72
CA THR A 509 21.18 29.53 -28.09
C THR A 509 20.69 30.98 -28.22
N THR A 510 19.57 31.31 -27.56
CA THR A 510 19.10 32.68 -27.35
C THR A 510 19.57 33.17 -25.99
N VAL A 511 20.57 34.07 -25.98
CA VAL A 511 21.13 34.60 -24.73
C VAL A 511 20.05 35.42 -23.99
N PRO A 512 19.78 35.13 -22.71
CA PRO A 512 18.77 35.84 -21.93
C PRO A 512 19.12 37.32 -21.74
N SER A 513 18.16 38.22 -21.96
CA SER A 513 18.39 39.66 -21.95
C SER A 513 18.72 40.25 -20.57
N LEU A 514 18.28 39.60 -19.49
CA LEU A 514 18.55 39.98 -18.10
C LEU A 514 19.57 39.06 -17.41
N GLY A 515 20.27 38.20 -18.16
CA GLY A 515 21.29 37.29 -17.62
C GLY A 515 20.72 36.03 -16.99
N TYR A 516 21.28 35.62 -15.86
CA TYR A 516 20.94 34.36 -15.18
C TYR A 516 20.66 34.59 -13.69
N GLU A 517 20.19 33.57 -13.02
CA GLU A 517 20.27 33.47 -11.55
C GLU A 517 20.62 32.06 -11.13
N TYR A 518 21.24 31.93 -9.95
CA TYR A 518 21.59 30.64 -9.36
C TYR A 518 20.89 30.42 -8.01
N TYR A 519 20.66 29.17 -7.68
CA TYR A 519 20.18 28.74 -6.37
C TYR A 519 21.14 27.68 -5.82
N ILE A 520 21.48 27.77 -4.53
CA ILE A 520 22.39 26.84 -3.86
C ILE A 520 21.70 26.22 -2.64
N SER A 521 21.83 24.90 -2.48
CA SER A 521 21.21 24.13 -1.39
C SER A 521 22.18 23.11 -0.78
N ALA A 522 21.93 22.73 0.47
CA ALA A 522 22.57 21.59 1.14
C ALA A 522 21.94 20.24 0.76
N THR A 523 20.72 20.25 0.20
CA THR A 523 20.01 19.04 -0.25
C THR A 523 19.89 19.01 -1.77
N ASN A 524 19.88 17.80 -2.35
CA ASN A 524 19.64 17.62 -3.78
C ASN A 524 18.15 17.66 -4.14
N THR A 525 17.46 18.72 -3.71
CA THR A 525 16.04 18.92 -4.02
C THR A 525 15.94 20.03 -5.07
N PRO A 526 15.46 19.73 -6.29
CA PRO A 526 15.32 20.73 -7.33
C PRO A 526 14.46 21.93 -6.85
N PRO A 527 14.93 23.17 -7.03
CA PRO A 527 14.15 24.36 -6.71
C PRO A 527 12.88 24.44 -7.56
N THR A 528 11.82 25.01 -7.00
CA THR A 528 10.55 25.23 -7.71
C THR A 528 10.63 26.50 -8.56
N ALA A 529 9.65 26.69 -9.47
CA ALA A 529 9.56 27.92 -10.26
C ALA A 529 9.48 29.19 -9.38
N ALA A 530 8.87 29.09 -8.19
CA ALA A 530 8.72 30.20 -7.24
C ALA A 530 9.96 30.45 -6.36
N THR A 531 10.94 29.54 -6.35
CA THR A 531 12.18 29.73 -5.58
C THR A 531 12.93 30.93 -6.16
N ALA A 532 13.28 31.90 -5.32
CA ALA A 532 14.07 33.05 -5.73
C ALA A 532 15.56 32.68 -5.84
N GLY A 533 16.20 33.02 -6.96
CA GLY A 533 17.63 32.87 -7.15
C GLY A 533 18.44 34.10 -6.78
N THR A 534 19.75 33.96 -6.82
CA THR A 534 20.71 35.07 -6.75
C THR A 534 21.11 35.48 -8.17
N PRO A 535 20.92 36.75 -8.57
CA PRO A 535 21.13 37.19 -9.95
C PRO A 535 22.61 37.19 -10.35
N VAL A 536 22.86 36.85 -11.61
CA VAL A 536 24.15 36.91 -12.32
C VAL A 536 23.91 37.72 -13.59
N THR A 537 24.19 39.02 -13.49
CA THR A 537 23.81 40.03 -14.50
C THR A 537 24.60 39.95 -15.81
N SER A 538 25.76 39.28 -15.81
CA SER A 538 26.57 39.09 -17.01
C SER A 538 27.53 37.91 -16.89
N GLY A 539 27.77 37.21 -18.01
CA GLY A 539 28.69 36.07 -18.07
C GLY A 539 28.01 34.72 -17.80
N THR A 540 28.79 33.65 -17.88
CA THR A 540 28.32 32.27 -17.68
C THR A 540 29.04 31.57 -16.52
N SER A 541 29.48 32.36 -15.53
CA SER A 541 30.10 31.83 -14.31
C SER A 541 29.88 32.75 -13.11
N VAL A 542 29.90 32.17 -11.90
CA VAL A 542 29.82 32.88 -10.62
C VAL A 542 30.73 32.23 -9.59
N ASN A 543 31.46 33.03 -8.81
CA ASN A 543 32.20 32.55 -7.64
C ASN A 543 31.34 32.71 -6.39
N ILE A 544 30.82 31.59 -5.88
CA ILE A 544 30.02 31.56 -4.66
C ILE A 544 30.97 31.53 -3.47
N THR A 545 30.81 32.47 -2.54
CA THR A 545 31.67 32.64 -1.36
C THR A 545 30.87 32.46 -0.06
N ASN A 546 31.54 32.48 1.09
CA ASN A 546 30.93 32.27 2.42
C ASN A 546 30.19 30.93 2.56
N LEU A 547 30.68 29.90 1.87
CA LEU A 547 30.18 28.54 2.03
C LEU A 547 30.74 27.95 3.34
N PRO A 548 29.97 27.09 4.04
CA PRO A 548 30.54 26.33 5.14
C PRO A 548 31.49 25.26 4.60
N SER A 549 32.53 24.97 5.39
CA SER A 549 33.57 24.01 5.03
C SER A 549 33.11 22.57 5.18
N ASN A 550 33.65 21.68 4.35
CA ASN A 550 33.37 20.24 4.37
C ASN A 550 31.87 19.89 4.23
N GLU A 551 31.14 20.70 3.47
CA GLU A 551 29.72 20.46 3.20
C GLU A 551 29.46 20.30 1.70
N THR A 552 28.67 19.30 1.35
CA THR A 552 28.17 19.14 -0.02
C THR A 552 27.13 20.21 -0.32
N ARG A 553 27.22 20.78 -1.53
CA ARG A 553 26.32 21.79 -2.05
C ARG A 553 25.87 21.43 -3.44
N TYR A 554 24.61 21.74 -3.72
CA TYR A 554 23.96 21.55 -5.01
C TYR A 554 23.59 22.92 -5.56
N VAL A 555 23.91 23.17 -6.83
CA VAL A 555 23.66 24.46 -7.50
C VAL A 555 22.87 24.25 -8.78
N TRP A 556 21.83 25.07 -8.96
CA TRP A 556 21.03 25.17 -10.16
C TRP A 556 21.15 26.58 -10.74
N VAL A 557 21.01 26.71 -12.05
CA VAL A 557 21.04 28.01 -12.73
C VAL A 557 19.85 28.10 -13.70
N ARG A 558 19.21 29.27 -13.81
CA ARG A 558 18.17 29.54 -14.81
C ARG A 558 18.39 30.86 -15.53
N SER A 559 17.79 30.99 -16.71
CA SER A 559 17.86 32.16 -17.57
C SER A 559 16.77 33.18 -17.23
N LEU A 560 17.09 34.46 -17.31
CA LEU A 560 16.17 35.58 -17.12
C LEU A 560 15.98 36.32 -18.46
N CYS A 561 15.01 35.89 -19.26
CA CYS A 561 14.85 36.40 -20.63
C CYS A 561 14.09 37.73 -20.67
N SER A 562 13.17 37.97 -19.73
CA SER A 562 12.54 39.26 -19.46
C SER A 562 12.04 39.33 -18.01
N ALA A 563 11.41 40.44 -17.59
CA ALA A 563 10.85 40.58 -16.24
C ALA A 563 9.74 39.56 -15.91
N THR A 564 9.06 39.02 -16.94
CA THR A 564 7.97 38.05 -16.80
C THR A 564 8.26 36.71 -17.45
N ASP A 565 9.43 36.56 -18.09
CA ASP A 565 9.81 35.36 -18.83
C ASP A 565 11.15 34.84 -18.32
N ILE A 566 11.09 33.77 -17.53
CA ILE A 566 12.22 33.11 -16.89
C ILE A 566 12.15 31.62 -17.20
N SER A 567 13.30 30.99 -17.43
CA SER A 567 13.33 29.57 -17.76
C SER A 567 13.04 28.70 -16.53
N SER A 568 12.81 27.41 -16.75
CA SER A 568 12.99 26.41 -15.67
C SER A 568 14.43 26.41 -15.15
N TRP A 569 14.64 25.83 -13.96
CA TRP A 569 15.97 25.56 -13.45
C TRP A 569 16.69 24.49 -14.30
N SER A 570 18.01 24.63 -14.46
CA SER A 570 18.88 23.63 -15.09
C SER A 570 18.90 22.31 -14.30
N ASP A 571 19.63 21.31 -14.78
CA ASP A 571 20.10 20.23 -13.91
C ASP A 571 21.08 20.78 -12.86
N SER A 572 21.20 20.09 -11.71
CA SER A 572 22.11 20.48 -10.63
C SER A 572 23.56 20.13 -10.95
N VAL A 573 24.51 20.96 -10.52
CA VAL A 573 25.89 20.53 -10.25
C VAL A 573 26.09 20.38 -8.75
N SER A 574 26.87 19.37 -8.33
CA SER A 574 27.24 19.17 -6.93
C SER A 574 28.74 19.25 -6.71
N PHE A 575 29.13 19.76 -5.54
CA PHE A 575 30.52 19.78 -5.07
C PHE A 575 30.55 19.75 -3.53
N THR A 576 31.68 19.37 -2.95
CA THR A 576 31.92 19.43 -1.50
C THR A 576 33.03 20.42 -1.23
N THR A 577 32.78 21.42 -0.38
CA THR A 577 33.82 22.39 0.02
C THR A 577 34.96 21.69 0.74
N ALA A 578 36.17 22.23 0.61
CA ALA A 578 37.33 21.67 1.31
C ALA A 578 37.20 21.85 2.83
N CYS A 579 38.02 21.12 3.59
CA CYS A 579 38.08 21.29 5.04
C CYS A 579 38.74 22.62 5.41
N GLY A 580 38.06 23.42 6.23
CA GLY A 580 38.64 24.61 6.86
C GLY A 580 39.57 24.22 8.00
N ALA A 581 40.30 25.20 8.54
CA ALA A 581 40.99 25.02 9.81
C ALA A 581 39.98 25.06 10.97
N PHE A 582 40.18 24.23 11.97
CA PHE A 582 39.29 24.03 13.11
C PHE A 582 39.87 24.73 14.35
N GLY A 583 39.00 25.25 15.20
CA GLY A 583 39.36 25.62 16.57
C GLY A 583 39.30 24.40 17.49
N SER A 584 38.82 24.59 18.71
CA SER A 584 38.45 23.50 19.63
C SER A 584 37.43 22.53 19.00
N PHE A 585 37.58 21.23 19.22
CA PHE A 585 36.67 20.21 18.70
C PHE A 585 36.56 18.99 19.63
N THR A 586 35.52 18.18 19.44
CA THR A 586 35.37 16.84 20.03
C THR A 586 35.01 15.86 18.93
N GLU A 587 35.68 14.71 18.91
CA GLU A 587 35.53 13.65 17.93
C GLU A 587 35.46 12.29 18.64
N GLY A 588 34.27 11.68 18.60
CA GLY A 588 34.03 10.30 19.05
C GLY A 588 33.86 9.32 17.87
N PHE A 589 34.13 9.74 16.64
CA PHE A 589 34.10 8.93 15.41
C PHE A 589 32.73 8.38 14.99
N GLU A 590 31.68 8.66 15.76
CA GLU A 590 30.30 8.17 15.54
C GLU A 590 29.68 8.59 14.20
N ASN A 591 30.06 9.76 13.68
CA ASN A 591 29.53 10.29 12.41
C ASN A 591 30.08 9.58 11.17
N THR A 592 31.10 8.73 11.33
CA THR A 592 31.69 7.98 10.22
C THR A 592 30.91 6.69 9.99
N VAL A 593 29.91 6.72 9.11
CA VAL A 593 28.93 5.63 8.96
C VAL A 593 29.50 4.31 8.41
N THR A 594 30.62 4.31 7.68
CA THR A 594 31.27 3.11 7.13
C THR A 594 32.53 2.73 7.91
N SER A 595 32.63 1.47 8.32
CA SER A 595 33.66 0.98 9.28
C SER A 595 35.04 0.69 8.66
N THR A 596 35.44 1.42 7.61
CA THR A 596 36.70 1.18 6.87
C THR A 596 37.32 2.45 6.28
N ILE A 597 36.77 3.62 6.61
CA ILE A 597 37.26 4.92 6.10
C ILE A 597 37.79 5.78 7.25
N MET A 598 38.58 6.80 6.90
CA MET A 598 38.94 7.86 7.83
C MET A 598 37.73 8.77 8.07
N PRO A 599 37.62 9.39 9.25
CA PRO A 599 36.63 10.46 9.48
C PRO A 599 36.86 11.62 8.51
N SER A 600 35.81 12.36 8.21
CA SER A 600 35.93 13.52 7.32
C SER A 600 36.89 14.56 7.90
N CYS A 601 37.70 15.20 7.04
CA CYS A 601 38.81 16.10 7.41
C CYS A 601 39.99 15.50 8.17
N TRP A 602 39.91 14.26 8.64
CA TRP A 602 41.06 13.56 9.21
C TRP A 602 41.93 12.97 8.11
N SER A 603 43.24 13.01 8.32
CA SER A 603 44.22 12.46 7.40
C SER A 603 44.92 11.25 8.00
N ARG A 604 45.48 10.40 7.14
CA ARG A 604 46.37 9.32 7.55
C ARG A 604 47.65 9.32 6.74
N ASN A 605 48.73 8.92 7.39
CA ASN A 605 50.00 8.61 6.73
C ASN A 605 50.44 7.21 7.15
N ILE A 606 50.80 6.34 6.20
CA ILE A 606 51.18 4.96 6.44
C ILE A 606 52.58 4.76 5.90
N VAL A 607 53.56 4.57 6.78
CA VAL A 607 54.95 4.26 6.43
C VAL A 607 55.19 2.79 6.73
N SER A 608 55.26 1.96 5.68
CA SER A 608 55.40 0.51 5.80
C SER A 608 56.13 -0.09 4.60
N THR A 609 56.76 -1.25 4.79
CA THR A 609 57.35 -2.08 3.73
C THR A 609 56.33 -3.00 3.03
N THR A 610 55.08 -2.99 3.50
CA THR A 610 53.94 -3.82 3.03
C THR A 610 52.71 -2.94 2.87
N THR A 611 51.69 -3.45 2.16
CA THR A 611 50.49 -2.67 1.79
C THR A 611 49.27 -2.90 2.68
N ASP A 612 49.33 -3.85 3.61
CA ASP A 612 48.22 -4.28 4.47
C ASP A 612 48.05 -3.57 5.83
N PRO A 613 48.95 -2.68 6.31
CA PRO A 613 48.64 -1.85 7.47
C PRO A 613 47.49 -0.88 7.19
N TYR A 614 46.75 -0.52 8.24
CA TYR A 614 45.53 0.26 8.11
C TYR A 614 45.34 1.28 9.22
N ILE A 615 44.63 2.36 8.87
CA ILE A 615 44.03 3.31 9.80
C ILE A 615 42.62 3.62 9.30
N TYR A 616 41.61 3.28 10.10
CA TYR A 616 40.19 3.52 9.80
C TYR A 616 39.34 3.54 11.07
N VAL A 617 38.10 4.04 10.95
CA VAL A 617 37.11 3.99 12.04
C VAL A 617 36.54 2.57 12.19
N SER A 618 36.79 1.94 13.33
CA SER A 618 36.40 0.56 13.66
C SER A 618 35.28 0.52 14.68
N THR A 619 34.47 -0.53 14.65
CA THR A 619 33.47 -0.84 15.70
C THR A 619 34.01 -1.78 16.78
N SER A 620 35.26 -2.22 16.65
CA SER A 620 35.95 -3.02 17.65
C SER A 620 36.73 -2.12 18.58
N ASP A 621 36.92 -2.57 19.82
CA ASP A 621 37.88 -1.95 20.73
C ASP A 621 37.57 -0.46 20.97
N VAL A 622 36.27 -0.16 21.18
CA VAL A 622 35.66 1.17 21.36
C VAL A 622 35.61 1.54 22.84
N ASN A 623 35.80 2.81 23.17
CA ASN A 623 35.71 3.32 24.54
C ASN A 623 34.27 3.73 24.89
N THR A 624 33.67 4.60 24.08
CA THR A 624 32.27 5.01 24.21
C THR A 624 31.58 4.97 22.86
N GLY A 625 30.25 4.83 22.86
CA GLY A 625 29.50 4.69 21.61
C GLY A 625 29.79 3.37 20.89
N ASN A 626 29.92 3.42 19.57
CA ASN A 626 30.08 2.25 18.71
C ASN A 626 31.30 2.34 17.79
N ARG A 627 32.08 3.42 17.82
CA ARG A 627 33.14 3.66 16.84
C ARG A 627 34.38 4.28 17.48
N ALA A 628 35.56 3.84 17.04
CA ALA A 628 36.86 4.38 17.45
C ALA A 628 37.86 4.39 16.28
N LEU A 629 38.89 5.22 16.30
CA LEU A 629 39.93 5.21 15.28
C LEU A 629 40.96 4.11 15.58
N ARG A 630 41.08 3.14 14.68
CA ARG A 630 41.93 1.96 14.85
C ARG A 630 43.14 1.99 13.93
N PHE A 631 44.29 1.68 14.51
CA PHE A 631 45.58 1.50 13.87
C PHE A 631 45.92 0.00 13.93
N GLY A 632 46.33 -0.58 12.80
CA GLY A 632 46.79 -1.97 12.77
C GLY A 632 47.89 -2.16 11.74
N ASN A 633 48.95 -2.88 12.14
CA ASN A 633 50.11 -3.11 11.28
C ASN A 633 50.06 -4.40 10.48
N SER A 634 49.07 -5.26 10.73
CA SER A 634 48.88 -6.52 10.00
C SER A 634 50.18 -7.34 9.93
N GLY A 635 50.67 -7.73 8.76
CA GLY A 635 51.91 -8.49 8.61
C GLY A 635 53.21 -7.67 8.80
N SER A 636 53.15 -6.36 9.06
CA SER A 636 54.32 -5.49 9.05
C SER A 636 54.88 -5.17 10.44
N ALA A 637 55.91 -5.89 10.87
CA ALA A 637 56.53 -5.67 12.18
C ALA A 637 57.20 -4.29 12.36
N THR A 638 57.40 -3.52 11.29
CA THR A 638 58.10 -2.23 11.30
C THR A 638 57.25 -1.05 10.81
N ALA A 639 55.93 -1.25 10.63
CA ALA A 639 55.06 -0.17 10.19
C ALA A 639 55.04 0.99 11.20
N THR A 640 54.94 2.21 10.68
CA THR A 640 54.67 3.42 11.46
C THR A 640 53.46 4.13 10.86
N LEU A 641 52.42 4.28 11.67
CA LEU A 641 51.10 4.75 11.25
C LEU A 641 50.78 6.08 11.93
N TYR A 642 50.23 7.04 11.18
CA TYR A 642 49.87 8.38 11.65
C TYR A 642 48.39 8.64 11.41
N GLY A 643 47.62 8.83 12.48
CA GLY A 643 46.27 9.37 12.43
C GLY A 643 46.37 10.86 12.75
N ILE A 644 45.87 11.71 11.86
CA ILE A 644 46.20 13.14 11.87
C ILE A 644 44.91 13.93 11.90
N THR A 645 44.80 14.86 12.85
CA THR A 645 43.65 15.74 13.00
C THR A 645 43.47 16.61 11.74
N PRO A 646 42.34 17.31 11.60
CA PRO A 646 42.28 18.47 10.73
C PRO A 646 43.30 19.56 11.11
N ALA A 647 43.48 20.56 10.25
CA ALA A 647 44.32 21.71 10.56
C ALA A 647 43.69 22.50 11.72
N LEU A 648 44.48 22.93 12.69
CA LEU A 648 44.04 23.63 13.89
C LEU A 648 44.50 25.09 13.86
N THR A 649 43.56 26.02 14.02
CA THR A 649 43.85 27.47 14.12
C THR A 649 44.57 27.81 15.42
N ASP A 650 44.29 27.05 16.47
CA ASP A 650 44.63 27.41 17.84
C ASP A 650 45.87 26.69 18.37
N LEU A 651 46.40 25.71 17.63
CA LEU A 651 47.63 24.97 18.00
C LEU A 651 48.83 25.90 18.28
N PRO A 652 49.05 27.01 17.53
CA PRO A 652 50.14 27.94 17.84
C PRO A 652 49.92 28.80 19.10
N LEU A 653 48.71 28.84 19.67
CA LEU A 653 48.34 29.77 20.76
C LEU A 653 48.85 29.36 22.15
N GLN A 654 49.38 28.13 22.30
CA GLN A 654 49.98 27.62 23.54
C GLN A 654 49.04 27.61 24.76
N ASN A 655 47.74 27.45 24.53
CA ASN A 655 46.72 27.55 25.56
C ASN A 655 45.68 26.44 25.48
N HIS A 656 45.99 25.33 24.78
CA HIS A 656 45.08 24.20 24.56
C HIS A 656 45.66 22.89 25.07
N ARG A 657 44.79 21.93 25.34
CA ARG A 657 45.13 20.55 25.68
C ARG A 657 44.40 19.58 24.78
N LEU A 658 45.04 18.45 24.54
CA LEU A 658 44.47 17.29 23.88
C LEU A 658 44.09 16.25 24.94
N LYS A 659 42.84 15.80 24.93
CA LYS A 659 42.37 14.64 25.69
C LYS A 659 41.94 13.55 24.72
N PHE A 660 42.19 12.29 25.05
CA PHE A 660 41.70 11.14 24.29
C PHE A 660 41.85 9.88 25.14
N TYR A 661 41.11 8.84 24.81
CA TYR A 661 41.31 7.51 25.37
C TYR A 661 42.13 6.68 24.39
N ALA A 662 43.09 5.92 24.90
CA ALA A 662 43.86 4.99 24.08
C ALA A 662 44.05 3.64 24.76
N ARG A 663 44.08 2.60 23.93
CA ARG A 663 44.53 1.25 24.32
C ARG A 663 45.25 0.59 23.16
N GLY A 664 46.00 -0.46 23.46
CA GLY A 664 46.63 -1.24 22.41
C GLY A 664 47.62 -2.26 22.93
N THR A 665 48.35 -2.87 22.00
CA THR A 665 49.43 -3.81 22.31
C THR A 665 50.56 -3.06 23.04
N VAL A 666 50.87 -3.48 24.27
CA VAL A 666 51.83 -2.79 25.17
C VAL A 666 53.26 -2.67 24.62
N SER A 667 53.64 -3.49 23.64
CA SER A 667 54.93 -3.40 22.94
C SER A 667 54.98 -2.28 21.90
N THR A 668 53.84 -1.70 21.51
CA THR A 668 53.77 -0.63 20.50
C THR A 668 54.19 0.70 21.12
N VAL A 669 55.09 1.41 20.44
CA VAL A 669 55.47 2.77 20.84
C VAL A 669 54.41 3.73 20.29
N PHE A 670 53.57 4.24 21.18
CA PHE A 670 52.54 5.22 20.85
C PHE A 670 52.95 6.63 21.26
N GLN A 671 52.80 7.58 20.35
CA GLN A 671 53.32 8.93 20.48
C GLN A 671 52.32 9.95 19.95
N VAL A 672 52.31 11.12 20.57
CA VAL A 672 51.56 12.28 20.09
C VAL A 672 52.55 13.40 19.76
N GLY A 673 52.32 14.07 18.65
CA GLY A 673 53.17 15.15 18.16
C GLY A 673 52.43 16.10 17.23
N THR A 674 53.17 17.01 16.59
CA THR A 674 52.65 17.94 15.60
C THR A 674 53.21 17.67 14.21
N MET A 675 52.51 18.13 13.17
CA MET A 675 52.96 18.05 11.77
C MET A 675 52.69 19.37 11.03
N THR A 676 53.55 19.74 10.07
CA THR A 676 53.31 20.86 9.14
C THR A 676 52.63 20.39 7.85
N ASN A 677 52.86 19.14 7.44
CA ASN A 677 52.26 18.55 6.25
C ASN A 677 51.80 17.10 6.53
N PRO A 678 50.48 16.81 6.53
CA PRO A 678 49.98 15.47 6.84
C PRO A 678 50.40 14.40 5.82
N ALA A 679 50.77 14.79 4.58
CA ALA A 679 51.25 13.87 3.55
C ALA A 679 52.74 13.52 3.70
N ASP A 680 53.50 14.24 4.54
CA ASP A 680 54.94 14.06 4.72
C ASP A 680 55.29 13.69 6.17
N ALA A 681 55.54 12.40 6.40
CA ALA A 681 55.88 11.85 7.71
C ALA A 681 57.17 12.43 8.32
N SER A 682 58.07 13.02 7.51
CA SER A 682 59.29 13.65 8.02
C SER A 682 59.03 14.95 8.80
N THR A 683 57.82 15.52 8.65
CA THR A 683 57.42 16.75 9.35
C THR A 683 56.92 16.51 10.78
N PHE A 684 56.86 15.26 11.23
CA PHE A 684 56.42 14.91 12.58
C PHE A 684 57.42 15.37 13.65
N VAL A 685 56.93 16.16 14.61
CA VAL A 685 57.68 16.59 15.79
C VAL A 685 57.02 16.02 17.04
N LEU A 686 57.75 15.20 17.80
CA LEU A 686 57.26 14.54 19.01
C LEU A 686 56.93 15.57 20.11
N LYS A 687 55.74 15.46 20.72
CA LYS A 687 55.37 16.19 21.95
C LYS A 687 55.45 15.27 23.17
N GLN A 688 54.89 14.07 23.10
CA GLN A 688 54.82 13.16 24.25
C GLN A 688 54.72 11.69 23.82
N VAL A 689 55.36 10.81 24.59
CA VAL A 689 55.19 9.35 24.49
C VAL A 689 54.05 8.93 25.42
N VAL A 690 53.15 8.08 24.94
CA VAL A 690 51.96 7.63 25.67
C VAL A 690 52.09 6.15 25.98
N THR A 691 51.98 5.80 27.27
CA THR A 691 52.03 4.40 27.71
C THR A 691 50.70 3.72 27.45
N LEU A 692 50.71 2.68 26.61
CA LEU A 692 49.51 1.89 26.30
C LEU A 692 49.25 0.82 27.35
N THR A 693 47.97 0.53 27.59
CA THR A 693 47.51 -0.63 28.36
C THR A 693 46.48 -1.44 27.55
N THR A 694 46.07 -2.59 28.08
CA THR A 694 45.04 -3.43 27.44
C THR A 694 43.63 -2.89 27.58
N SER A 695 43.39 -1.94 28.50
CA SER A 695 42.15 -1.18 28.65
C SER A 695 42.33 0.27 28.18
N HIS A 696 41.21 0.93 27.81
CA HIS A 696 41.25 2.35 27.46
C HIS A 696 41.67 3.18 28.67
N GLN A 697 42.72 3.97 28.49
CA GLN A 697 43.18 4.93 29.48
C GLN A 697 43.09 6.33 28.89
N GLN A 698 42.52 7.25 29.67
CA GLN A 698 42.51 8.65 29.29
C GLN A 698 43.92 9.21 29.36
N THR A 699 44.31 9.94 28.33
CA THR A 699 45.56 10.69 28.26
C THR A 699 45.22 12.17 28.09
N VAL A 700 45.89 13.03 28.85
CA VAL A 700 45.78 14.48 28.75
C VAL A 700 47.18 15.05 28.45
N ILE A 701 47.29 15.84 27.37
CA ILE A 701 48.54 16.45 26.91
C ILE A 701 48.31 17.94 26.75
N ASN A 702 49.02 18.75 27.54
CA ASN A 702 48.99 20.20 27.39
C ASN A 702 49.92 20.65 26.25
N PHE A 703 49.41 21.51 25.40
CA PHE A 703 50.16 22.23 24.37
C PHE A 703 50.34 23.67 24.84
N ASP A 704 51.14 23.83 25.89
CA ASP A 704 51.48 25.06 26.63
C ASP A 704 52.90 25.59 26.31
N THR A 705 53.55 24.97 25.32
CA THR A 705 54.89 25.33 24.84
C THR A 705 54.85 25.52 23.32
N PRO A 706 55.72 26.34 22.72
CA PRO A 706 55.74 26.55 21.27
C PRO A 706 55.86 25.21 20.50
N THR A 707 54.99 25.00 19.51
CA THR A 707 55.05 23.87 18.58
C THR A 707 55.18 24.35 17.14
N THR A 708 55.78 23.54 16.28
CA THR A 708 55.80 23.77 14.83
C THR A 708 54.72 22.94 14.15
N GLY A 709 53.93 23.55 13.26
CA GLY A 709 52.88 22.85 12.50
C GLY A 709 51.46 23.31 12.79
N SER A 710 50.53 22.73 12.03
CA SER A 710 49.10 23.07 12.08
C SER A 710 48.23 21.85 12.40
N TYR A 711 48.83 20.68 12.64
CA TYR A 711 48.12 19.42 12.85
C TYR A 711 48.65 18.71 14.09
N ILE A 712 47.78 18.01 14.80
CA ILE A 712 48.18 17.01 15.81
C ILE A 712 48.18 15.63 15.15
N ALA A 713 49.21 14.83 15.43
CA ALA A 713 49.35 13.50 14.90
C ALA A 713 49.54 12.46 16.02
N PHE A 714 48.76 11.39 15.92
CA PHE A 714 48.86 10.17 16.71
C PHE A 714 49.71 9.17 15.94
N ARG A 715 50.93 8.90 16.42
CA ARG A 715 51.92 8.03 15.79
C ARG A 715 52.01 6.69 16.53
N ALA A 716 51.66 5.60 15.84
CA ALA A 716 51.86 4.24 16.30
C ALA A 716 53.04 3.60 15.56
N ALA A 717 54.15 3.36 16.27
CA ALA A 717 55.32 2.67 15.74
C ALA A 717 55.38 1.25 16.31
N PHE A 718 55.25 0.26 15.41
CA PHE A 718 55.15 -1.15 15.77
C PHE A 718 56.52 -1.84 15.75
N SER A 719 56.65 -2.89 16.57
CA SER A 719 57.86 -3.75 16.65
C SER A 719 57.55 -5.25 16.53
N SER A 720 56.29 -5.62 16.34
CA SER A 720 55.77 -6.99 16.21
C SER A 720 54.58 -7.00 15.27
N THR A 721 54.28 -8.09 14.57
CA THR A 721 53.12 -8.20 13.68
C THR A 721 51.79 -8.29 14.45
N TYR A 722 50.68 -8.07 13.75
CA TYR A 722 49.30 -8.23 14.24
C TYR A 722 48.99 -7.46 15.54
N SER A 723 49.63 -6.31 15.69
CA SER A 723 49.48 -5.42 16.83
C SER A 723 48.52 -4.28 16.46
N THR A 724 47.76 -3.80 17.45
CA THR A 724 46.76 -2.76 17.21
C THR A 724 46.78 -1.71 18.31
N VAL A 725 46.38 -0.50 17.94
CA VAL A 725 46.11 0.62 18.85
C VAL A 725 44.76 1.18 18.47
N THR A 726 43.92 1.50 19.45
CA THR A 726 42.70 2.28 19.24
C THR A 726 42.79 3.57 20.03
N ILE A 727 42.30 4.65 19.42
CA ILE A 727 42.02 5.90 20.10
C ILE A 727 40.55 6.26 19.95
N ASP A 728 40.02 6.90 20.97
CA ASP A 728 38.62 7.28 21.04
C ASP A 728 38.43 8.56 21.86
N ASP A 729 37.27 9.20 21.73
CA ASP A 729 36.86 10.41 22.46
C ASP A 729 37.93 11.52 22.44
N VAL A 730 38.37 11.92 21.24
CA VAL A 730 39.41 12.93 21.05
C VAL A 730 38.82 14.32 21.28
N VAL A 731 39.38 15.07 22.21
CA VAL A 731 38.99 16.44 22.55
C VAL A 731 40.19 17.38 22.42
N TRP A 732 40.03 18.44 21.64
CA TRP A 732 40.93 19.57 21.59
C TRP A 732 40.21 20.79 22.18
N GLU A 733 40.69 21.30 23.31
CA GLU A 733 40.02 22.37 24.06
C GLU A 733 41.04 23.29 24.75
N PRO A 734 40.65 24.51 25.17
CA PRO A 734 41.53 25.36 25.94
C PRO A 734 41.93 24.69 27.27
N ILE A 735 43.15 24.94 27.75
CA ILE A 735 43.59 24.49 29.08
C ILE A 735 42.72 25.21 30.13
N PRO A 736 41.95 24.49 30.97
CA PRO A 736 41.12 25.12 31.99
C PRO A 736 41.98 25.85 33.02
N ALA A 737 41.56 27.06 33.40
CA ALA A 737 42.20 27.81 34.47
C ALA A 737 41.96 27.17 35.85
N CYS A 738 40.82 26.47 36.02
CA CYS A 738 40.53 25.59 37.15
C CYS A 738 40.57 24.11 36.70
N PRO A 739 41.67 23.37 36.96
CA PRO A 739 41.81 22.00 36.51
C PRO A 739 40.97 21.02 37.33
N GLU A 740 40.44 20.00 36.67
CA GLU A 740 39.60 18.98 37.29
C GLU A 740 40.40 17.93 38.10
N PRO A 741 39.78 17.32 39.12
CA PRO A 741 40.36 16.18 39.83
C PRO A 741 40.40 14.92 38.95
N THR A 742 41.29 13.98 39.28
CA THR A 742 41.46 12.72 38.53
C THR A 742 41.48 11.51 39.48
N ALA A 743 41.44 10.30 38.91
CA ALA A 743 41.60 9.03 39.65
C ALA A 743 40.68 8.89 40.89
N ILE A 744 39.36 8.92 40.69
CA ILE A 744 38.42 8.62 41.78
C ILE A 744 38.55 7.16 42.21
N VAL A 745 38.69 6.94 43.51
CA VAL A 745 38.69 5.63 44.17
C VAL A 745 37.65 5.64 45.29
N VAL A 746 36.84 4.59 45.38
CA VAL A 746 35.84 4.42 46.46
C VAL A 746 36.23 3.26 47.36
N SER A 747 36.22 3.47 48.67
CA SER A 747 36.58 2.52 49.74
C SER A 747 35.53 2.51 50.86
N ASP A 748 35.76 1.68 51.89
CA ASP A 748 34.98 1.65 53.14
C ASP A 748 33.47 1.55 52.94
N ILE A 749 33.07 0.74 51.96
CA ILE A 749 31.68 0.58 51.54
C ILE A 749 30.93 -0.24 52.60
N THR A 750 29.88 0.36 53.17
CA THR A 750 28.94 -0.29 54.11
C THR A 750 27.56 -0.43 53.45
N THR A 751 26.55 -0.82 54.23
CA THR A 751 25.15 -0.85 53.77
C THR A 751 24.59 0.54 53.50
N THR A 752 25.12 1.60 54.12
CA THR A 752 24.55 2.96 54.00
C THR A 752 25.58 4.07 53.81
N SER A 753 26.85 3.72 53.62
CA SER A 753 27.93 4.68 53.45
C SER A 753 29.06 4.16 52.57
N ALA A 754 29.89 5.08 52.07
CA ALA A 754 31.17 4.78 51.42
C ALA A 754 32.10 6.00 51.53
N THR A 755 33.40 5.81 51.33
CA THR A 755 34.38 6.91 51.25
C THR A 755 34.85 7.05 49.82
N ALA A 756 34.66 8.22 49.20
CA ALA A 756 35.26 8.53 47.91
C ALA A 756 36.53 9.37 48.11
N SER A 757 37.55 9.10 47.31
CA SER A 757 38.83 9.82 47.30
C SER A 757 39.29 10.03 45.86
N TRP A 758 40.12 11.05 45.62
CA TRP A 758 40.62 11.37 44.29
C TRP A 758 42.00 12.02 44.34
N THR A 759 42.68 12.05 43.20
CA THR A 759 43.92 12.80 43.01
C THR A 759 43.59 14.26 42.75
N ALA A 760 44.11 15.14 43.61
CA ALA A 760 43.98 16.58 43.46
C ALA A 760 44.67 17.10 42.18
N PRO A 761 44.13 18.14 41.52
CA PRO A 761 44.84 18.83 40.44
C PRO A 761 46.15 19.49 40.93
N SER A 762 47.03 19.84 39.98
CA SER A 762 48.34 20.43 40.27
C SER A 762 48.26 21.78 41.00
N SER A 763 47.23 22.58 40.72
CA SER A 763 46.85 23.75 41.51
C SER A 763 45.71 23.38 42.45
N THR A 764 45.93 23.51 43.76
CA THR A 764 44.91 23.20 44.76
C THR A 764 43.74 24.19 44.64
N PRO A 765 42.49 23.73 44.49
CA PRO A 765 41.35 24.63 44.32
C PRO A 765 41.06 25.42 45.60
N SER A 766 40.86 26.73 45.45
CA SER A 766 40.72 27.68 46.57
C SER A 766 39.49 27.42 47.44
N GLN A 767 38.42 26.85 46.88
CA GLN A 767 37.18 26.51 47.60
C GLN A 767 36.98 24.99 47.75
N GLY A 768 38.01 24.18 47.49
CA GLY A 768 37.93 22.71 47.57
C GLY A 768 37.24 22.09 46.35
N TYR A 769 36.35 21.14 46.60
CA TYR A 769 35.73 20.30 45.58
C TYR A 769 34.22 20.23 45.75
N GLU A 770 33.55 19.94 44.64
CA GLU A 770 32.14 19.58 44.60
C GLU A 770 32.02 18.15 44.09
N TYR A 771 31.11 17.36 44.65
CA TYR A 771 30.84 16.01 44.17
C TYR A 771 29.36 15.86 43.80
N TYR A 772 29.10 15.08 42.76
CA TYR A 772 27.77 14.70 42.33
C TYR A 772 27.65 13.18 42.43
N LEU A 773 26.66 12.73 43.20
CA LEU A 773 26.34 11.33 43.44
C LEU A 773 24.97 11.01 42.82
N SER A 774 24.92 9.94 42.02
CA SER A 774 23.72 9.52 41.29
C SER A 774 23.57 8.01 41.33
N THR A 775 22.35 7.50 41.21
CA THR A 775 22.06 6.08 40.95
C THR A 775 21.88 5.78 39.46
N SER A 776 21.88 6.82 38.62
CA SER A 776 21.92 6.71 37.15
C SER A 776 23.32 6.96 36.62
N ASN A 777 23.77 6.13 35.67
CA ASN A 777 25.02 6.32 34.92
C ASN A 777 24.85 7.40 33.85
N THR A 778 24.60 8.63 34.26
CA THR A 778 24.48 9.78 33.37
C THR A 778 25.50 10.82 33.80
N PRO A 779 26.53 11.10 32.97
CA PRO A 779 27.53 12.10 33.31
C PRO A 779 26.89 13.47 33.60
N PRO A 780 27.30 14.16 34.68
CA PRO A 780 26.81 15.49 34.99
C PRO A 780 27.30 16.52 33.97
N THR A 781 26.46 17.53 33.71
CA THR A 781 26.83 18.70 32.90
C THR A 781 27.40 19.79 33.79
N VAL A 782 27.99 20.83 33.20
CA VAL A 782 28.47 22.01 33.96
C VAL A 782 27.38 22.67 34.81
N ALA A 783 26.12 22.58 34.39
CA ALA A 783 24.96 23.11 35.10
C ALA A 783 24.40 22.18 36.18
N THR A 784 24.87 20.93 36.26
CA THR A 784 24.40 19.98 37.29
C THR A 784 24.75 20.51 38.67
N THR A 785 23.73 20.61 39.52
CA THR A 785 23.91 20.98 40.92
C THR A 785 24.62 19.85 41.67
N ALA A 786 25.69 20.18 42.38
CA ALA A 786 26.45 19.20 43.17
C ALA A 786 25.58 18.59 44.29
N THR A 787 25.83 17.33 44.62
CA THR A 787 25.24 16.67 45.79
C THR A 787 25.81 17.24 47.08
N GLY A 788 27.10 17.58 47.08
CA GLY A 788 27.75 18.18 48.24
C GLY A 788 29.12 18.76 47.93
N LEU A 789 29.75 19.27 48.98
CA LEU A 789 31.07 19.90 48.95
C LEU A 789 32.08 19.06 49.75
N ALA A 790 33.35 19.11 49.35
CA ALA A 790 34.45 18.49 50.05
C ALA A 790 35.63 19.47 50.14
N THR A 791 36.17 19.70 51.33
CA THR A 791 37.30 20.61 51.55
C THR A 791 38.67 19.95 51.37
N ALA A 792 38.69 18.62 51.21
CA ALA A 792 39.87 17.81 50.96
C ALA A 792 39.61 16.88 49.77
N ALA A 793 40.65 16.19 49.27
CA ALA A 793 40.53 15.26 48.15
C ALA A 793 39.87 13.91 48.53
N THR A 794 38.89 13.97 49.43
CA THR A 794 38.10 12.85 49.92
C THR A 794 36.78 13.34 50.53
N VAL A 795 35.75 12.49 50.47
CA VAL A 795 34.47 12.71 51.12
C VAL A 795 33.87 11.40 51.65
N SER A 796 33.29 11.45 52.84
CA SER A 796 32.46 10.37 53.38
C SER A 796 31.00 10.56 52.93
N LEU A 797 30.51 9.62 52.16
CA LEU A 797 29.13 9.55 51.68
C LEU A 797 28.31 8.77 52.71
N THR A 798 27.22 9.36 53.22
CA THR A 798 26.37 8.75 54.26
C THR A 798 24.89 8.79 53.88
N GLY A 799 24.08 7.92 54.48
CA GLY A 799 22.63 7.89 54.22
C GLY A 799 22.29 7.30 52.84
N LEU A 800 23.18 6.49 52.28
CA LEU A 800 22.98 5.84 51.00
C LEU A 800 21.97 4.69 51.17
N PRO A 801 21.11 4.45 50.17
CA PRO A 801 20.30 3.23 50.14
C PRO A 801 21.21 2.00 50.04
N HIS A 802 20.88 0.94 50.76
CA HIS A 802 21.61 -0.32 50.68
C HIS A 802 21.38 -1.03 49.35
N SER A 803 22.23 -2.00 49.02
CA SER A 803 22.08 -2.82 47.81
C SER A 803 21.95 -2.01 46.51
N THR A 804 22.54 -0.81 46.46
CA THR A 804 22.32 0.17 45.37
C THR A 804 23.65 0.54 44.72
N VAL A 805 23.67 0.56 43.38
CA VAL A 805 24.81 1.04 42.60
C VAL A 805 24.78 2.57 42.54
N HIS A 806 25.93 3.17 42.80
CA HIS A 806 26.14 4.61 42.81
C HIS A 806 27.29 4.99 41.86
N TYR A 807 27.11 6.14 41.22
CA TYR A 807 28.07 6.79 40.35
C TYR A 807 28.43 8.15 40.94
N ILE A 808 29.72 8.45 41.01
CA ILE A 808 30.24 9.69 41.57
C ILE A 808 31.13 10.42 40.56
N TRP A 809 30.98 11.73 40.48
CA TRP A 809 31.86 12.64 39.76
C TRP A 809 32.28 13.77 40.69
N VAL A 810 33.48 14.31 40.48
CA VAL A 810 34.02 15.37 41.34
C VAL A 810 34.57 16.48 40.46
N ARG A 811 34.40 17.74 40.86
CA ARG A 811 35.03 18.89 40.21
C ARG A 811 35.70 19.79 41.23
N SER A 812 36.71 20.52 40.79
CA SER A 812 37.39 21.55 41.56
C SER A 812 36.52 22.81 41.60
N ASN A 813 36.48 23.48 42.75
CA ASN A 813 35.88 24.81 42.88
C ASN A 813 36.99 25.82 43.19
N CYS A 814 37.32 26.65 42.20
CA CYS A 814 38.39 27.65 42.30
C CYS A 814 37.86 29.05 42.69
N GLY A 815 36.61 29.15 43.17
CA GLY A 815 35.99 30.39 43.62
C GLY A 815 35.13 31.03 42.55
N SER A 816 35.74 31.69 41.56
CA SER A 816 35.01 32.35 40.48
C SER A 816 34.53 31.39 39.38
N GLU A 817 35.08 30.18 39.34
CA GLU A 817 34.77 29.15 38.37
C GLU A 817 34.94 27.75 38.99
N THR A 818 34.28 26.77 38.37
CA THR A 818 34.44 25.36 38.67
C THR A 818 35.09 24.65 37.49
N SER A 819 35.91 23.64 37.74
CA SER A 819 36.42 22.80 36.66
C SER A 819 35.30 22.01 35.97
N PRO A 820 35.55 21.40 34.81
CA PRO A 820 34.76 20.27 34.34
C PRO A 820 34.65 19.18 35.43
N TRP A 821 33.60 18.37 35.36
CA TRP A 821 33.50 17.16 36.17
C TRP A 821 34.57 16.16 35.76
N SER A 822 35.16 15.49 36.75
CA SER A 822 36.12 14.39 36.55
C SER A 822 35.52 13.23 35.77
N ASN A 823 36.32 12.21 35.50
CA ASN A 823 35.77 10.90 35.12
C ASN A 823 34.94 10.29 36.27
N MET A 824 34.09 9.33 35.91
CA MET A 824 33.19 8.62 36.81
C MET A 824 33.93 7.66 37.75
N GLY A 825 33.61 7.71 39.05
CA GLY A 825 33.79 6.60 39.98
C GLY A 825 32.49 5.80 40.13
N THR A 826 32.57 4.49 40.35
CA THR A 826 31.41 3.61 40.54
C THR A 826 31.62 2.69 41.74
N PHE A 827 30.57 2.44 42.50
CA PHE A 827 30.55 1.50 43.62
C PHE A 827 29.13 1.01 43.91
N ALA A 828 28.98 -0.06 44.68
CA ALA A 828 27.66 -0.55 45.12
C ALA A 828 27.64 -0.72 46.63
N THR A 829 26.65 -0.16 47.32
CA THR A 829 26.49 -0.35 48.77
C THR A 829 26.23 -1.82 49.11
N ALA A 830 26.69 -2.24 50.29
CA ALA A 830 26.55 -3.63 50.73
C ALA A 830 25.07 -4.02 50.92
N CYS A 831 24.81 -5.34 50.90
CA CYS A 831 23.46 -5.88 51.02
C CYS A 831 22.83 -5.60 52.39
N GLY A 832 21.70 -4.90 52.39
CA GLY A 832 20.86 -4.67 53.58
C GLY A 832 19.64 -5.59 53.63
N VAL A 833 18.84 -5.47 54.69
CA VAL A 833 17.54 -6.17 54.83
C VAL A 833 16.45 -5.30 54.22
N ASN A 834 15.68 -5.86 53.28
CA ASN A 834 14.56 -5.15 52.65
C ASN A 834 13.36 -5.14 53.59
N ALA A 835 12.76 -3.99 53.88
CA ALA A 835 11.51 -3.94 54.64
C ALA A 835 10.30 -4.27 53.75
N ALA A 836 9.40 -5.15 54.21
CA ALA A 836 8.07 -5.28 53.60
C ALA A 836 7.20 -4.05 53.94
N PRO A 837 6.33 -3.57 53.03
CA PRO A 837 5.93 -4.13 51.75
C PRO A 837 6.76 -3.63 50.53
N SER A 838 8.00 -3.20 50.73
CA SER A 838 8.82 -2.56 49.68
C SER A 838 9.89 -3.46 49.04
N ALA A 839 9.93 -4.74 49.43
CA ALA A 839 10.86 -5.70 48.82
C ALA A 839 10.40 -6.05 47.40
N VAL A 840 11.15 -5.62 46.38
CA VAL A 840 10.85 -5.85 44.95
C VAL A 840 12.09 -6.35 44.20
N GLN A 841 11.88 -7.10 43.11
CA GLN A 841 12.93 -7.51 42.18
C GLN A 841 12.36 -7.80 40.78
N ASN A 842 12.88 -7.14 39.75
CA ASN A 842 12.42 -7.22 38.35
C ASN A 842 13.39 -7.96 37.40
N PHE A 843 14.44 -8.56 37.96
CA PHE A 843 15.43 -9.37 37.21
C PHE A 843 16.03 -8.72 35.95
N ALA A 844 16.14 -7.39 35.89
CA ALA A 844 16.80 -6.69 34.80
C ALA A 844 18.30 -7.07 34.65
N THR A 845 18.92 -7.51 35.75
CA THR A 845 20.26 -8.11 35.82
C THR A 845 20.20 -9.45 36.57
N TYR A 846 21.07 -10.38 36.23
CA TYR A 846 21.11 -11.72 36.82
C TYR A 846 22.55 -12.18 37.11
N VAL A 847 22.87 -12.74 38.28
CA VAL A 847 22.03 -12.85 39.48
C VAL A 847 21.81 -11.44 40.07
N PRO A 848 20.58 -11.07 40.49
CA PRO A 848 20.38 -9.76 41.10
C PRO A 848 21.28 -9.51 42.32
N GLN A 849 21.66 -8.26 42.54
CA GLN A 849 22.43 -7.87 43.71
C GLN A 849 21.70 -8.35 44.99
N CYS A 850 22.42 -9.04 45.87
CA CYS A 850 21.92 -9.62 47.13
C CYS A 850 20.98 -10.83 47.01
N TRP A 851 20.70 -11.30 45.80
CA TRP A 851 20.13 -12.63 45.57
C TRP A 851 21.27 -13.64 45.43
N SER A 852 20.97 -14.92 45.64
CA SER A 852 21.97 -15.99 45.57
C SER A 852 21.41 -17.24 44.92
N GLU A 853 22.29 -17.97 44.26
CA GLU A 853 22.02 -19.29 43.72
C GLU A 853 22.76 -20.37 44.50
N THR A 854 22.15 -21.54 44.63
CA THR A 854 22.79 -22.69 45.27
C THR A 854 22.15 -24.00 44.79
N THR A 855 22.79 -25.12 45.07
CA THR A 855 22.20 -26.45 44.87
C THR A 855 22.03 -27.19 46.19
N GLY A 856 21.15 -28.20 46.23
CA GLY A 856 20.98 -29.08 47.38
C GLY A 856 19.53 -29.50 47.63
N ALA A 857 19.34 -30.67 48.22
CA ALA A 857 18.01 -31.18 48.52
C ALA A 857 17.32 -30.37 49.64
N LEU A 858 15.99 -30.35 49.63
CA LEU A 858 15.22 -29.72 50.70
C LEU A 858 15.47 -30.45 52.03
N GLY A 859 15.74 -29.70 53.10
CA GLY A 859 16.02 -30.24 54.44
C GLY A 859 17.49 -30.62 54.67
N THR A 860 18.38 -30.41 53.69
CA THR A 860 19.83 -30.58 53.86
C THR A 860 20.55 -29.23 53.87
N THR A 861 21.80 -29.21 54.32
CA THR A 861 22.68 -28.05 54.13
C THR A 861 22.90 -27.80 52.63
N LEU A 862 22.67 -26.56 52.18
CA LEU A 862 22.86 -26.18 50.77
C LEU A 862 24.34 -26.06 50.42
N SER A 863 24.68 -26.35 49.16
CA SER A 863 26.04 -26.27 48.62
C SER A 863 26.54 -24.82 48.52
N THR A 864 27.81 -24.63 48.18
CA THR A 864 28.35 -23.31 47.78
C THR A 864 28.45 -23.16 46.26
N THR A 865 28.10 -24.21 45.52
CA THR A 865 28.07 -24.21 44.05
C THR A 865 26.82 -23.52 43.53
N THR A 866 26.95 -22.72 42.47
CA THR A 866 25.85 -22.05 41.78
C THR A 866 24.91 -23.06 41.13
N SER A 867 23.67 -22.63 40.91
CA SER A 867 22.60 -23.44 40.31
C SER A 867 22.54 -23.27 38.79
N ILE A 868 21.60 -23.94 38.13
CA ILE A 868 21.29 -23.74 36.70
C ILE A 868 20.21 -22.68 36.44
N TRP A 869 19.78 -21.94 37.46
CA TRP A 869 18.98 -20.74 37.21
C TRP A 869 19.80 -19.72 36.41
N THR A 870 19.14 -18.99 35.53
CA THR A 870 19.80 -18.06 34.61
C THR A 870 18.87 -16.94 34.19
N THR A 871 19.38 -15.95 33.46
CA THR A 871 18.55 -14.91 32.84
C THR A 871 17.97 -15.38 31.52
N THR A 872 16.80 -14.88 31.19
CA THR A 872 16.32 -14.86 29.80
C THR A 872 16.57 -13.50 29.15
N THR A 873 16.75 -13.49 27.83
CA THR A 873 16.82 -12.26 27.01
C THR A 873 15.47 -11.56 26.91
N SER A 874 14.38 -12.32 27.07
CA SER A 874 12.99 -11.85 27.13
C SER A 874 12.16 -12.80 27.99
N PHE A 875 11.35 -12.28 28.91
CA PHE A 875 10.47 -13.08 29.76
C PHE A 875 9.60 -14.03 28.93
N ALA A 876 9.52 -15.31 29.34
CA ALA A 876 8.83 -16.39 28.64
C ALA A 876 9.28 -16.64 27.17
N ASN A 877 10.49 -16.22 26.80
CA ASN A 877 11.06 -16.33 25.45
C ASN A 877 10.19 -15.67 24.34
N VAL A 878 9.30 -14.72 24.68
CA VAL A 878 8.46 -13.99 23.71
C VAL A 878 9.19 -12.73 23.26
N ALA A 879 9.35 -12.54 21.94
CA ALA A 879 10.16 -11.49 21.32
C ALA A 879 9.62 -10.03 21.44
N ALA A 880 8.85 -9.71 22.48
CA ALA A 880 8.25 -8.39 22.68
C ALA A 880 8.75 -7.71 23.97
N GLY A 881 9.72 -6.79 23.82
CA GLY A 881 10.17 -5.87 24.86
C GLY A 881 11.42 -6.30 25.63
N THR A 882 12.17 -5.32 26.14
CA THR A 882 13.41 -5.48 26.92
C THR A 882 13.20 -6.09 28.32
N ASN A 883 12.04 -6.70 28.58
CA ASN A 883 11.71 -7.24 29.90
C ASN A 883 12.38 -8.60 30.10
N LYS A 884 13.47 -8.62 30.87
CA LYS A 884 14.19 -9.84 31.24
C LYS A 884 13.52 -10.50 32.45
N GLY A 885 13.80 -11.77 32.67
CA GLY A 885 13.34 -12.52 33.85
C GLY A 885 14.38 -13.57 34.24
N ALA A 886 14.15 -14.23 35.38
CA ALA A 886 14.92 -15.42 35.77
C ALA A 886 14.24 -16.67 35.22
N LYS A 887 15.02 -17.66 34.78
CA LYS A 887 14.51 -18.94 34.32
C LYS A 887 15.37 -20.10 34.77
N VAL A 888 14.81 -21.29 34.76
CA VAL A 888 15.52 -22.55 34.96
C VAL A 888 15.03 -23.56 33.94
N ASN A 889 15.97 -24.27 33.29
CA ASN A 889 15.60 -25.38 32.44
C ASN A 889 15.31 -26.61 33.31
N LEU A 890 14.09 -27.11 33.24
CA LEU A 890 13.67 -28.35 33.90
C LEU A 890 13.91 -29.52 32.95
N TYR A 891 15.16 -29.97 32.88
CA TYR A 891 15.58 -31.11 32.06
C TYR A 891 16.76 -31.82 32.73
N GLY A 892 16.66 -33.13 32.92
CA GLY A 892 17.68 -33.93 33.60
C GLY A 892 17.22 -34.49 34.94
N GLY A 893 18.16 -35.08 35.67
CA GLY A 893 17.91 -35.84 36.89
C GLY A 893 17.11 -37.14 36.66
N THR A 894 16.92 -37.88 37.74
CA THR A 894 16.00 -39.03 37.80
C THR A 894 15.14 -38.93 39.05
N THR A 895 14.02 -39.63 39.13
CA THR A 895 13.20 -39.69 40.36
C THR A 895 13.97 -40.23 41.56
N ALA A 896 15.00 -41.06 41.36
CA ALA A 896 15.86 -41.59 42.40
C ALA A 896 17.03 -40.64 42.79
N ASN A 897 17.46 -39.80 41.85
CA ASN A 897 18.52 -38.80 42.05
C ASN A 897 18.18 -37.53 41.26
N PRO A 898 17.33 -36.66 41.82
CA PRO A 898 16.91 -35.45 41.14
C PRO A 898 17.92 -34.32 41.35
N ASP A 899 18.09 -33.45 40.35
CA ASP A 899 18.86 -32.22 40.52
C ASP A 899 18.02 -31.19 41.29
N ASN A 900 18.64 -30.38 42.13
CA ASN A 900 17.96 -29.45 43.03
C ASN A 900 18.63 -28.08 42.99
N ASP A 901 18.00 -27.14 42.32
CA ASP A 901 18.54 -25.83 41.97
C ASP A 901 17.72 -24.71 42.61
N TRP A 902 18.41 -23.84 43.35
CA TRP A 902 17.80 -22.78 44.13
C TRP A 902 18.13 -21.40 43.59
N LEU A 903 17.11 -20.55 43.57
CA LEU A 903 17.23 -19.11 43.54
C LEU A 903 16.65 -18.52 44.83
N ILE A 904 17.45 -17.77 45.58
CA ILE A 904 17.11 -17.27 46.92
C ILE A 904 17.13 -15.75 46.94
N SER A 905 16.07 -15.16 47.51
CA SER A 905 15.91 -13.71 47.64
C SER A 905 16.93 -13.07 48.58
N ASN A 906 17.04 -11.74 48.53
CA ASN A 906 17.62 -10.97 49.64
C ASN A 906 16.81 -11.20 50.93
N SER A 907 17.37 -10.82 52.08
CA SER A 907 16.70 -10.81 53.38
C SER A 907 15.52 -9.84 53.37
N ILE A 908 14.38 -10.24 53.93
CA ILE A 908 13.13 -9.46 53.96
C ILE A 908 12.61 -9.38 55.39
N ASP A 909 12.45 -8.19 55.94
CA ASP A 909 11.82 -7.98 57.25
C ASP A 909 10.29 -7.87 57.12
N LEU A 910 9.58 -8.85 57.66
CA LEU A 910 8.12 -8.91 57.73
C LEU A 910 7.56 -8.25 59.01
N GLY A 911 8.40 -7.63 59.84
CA GLY A 911 7.98 -7.05 61.11
C GLY A 911 7.54 -8.09 62.14
N SER A 912 6.98 -7.64 63.27
CA SER A 912 6.67 -8.51 64.42
C SER A 912 5.32 -9.23 64.37
N SER A 913 4.44 -8.88 63.43
CA SER A 913 3.06 -9.38 63.38
C SER A 913 2.87 -10.37 62.23
N PRO A 914 2.50 -11.64 62.50
CA PRO A 914 2.30 -12.62 61.44
C PRO A 914 1.06 -12.30 60.59
N SER A 915 1.09 -12.68 59.30
CA SER A 915 -0.05 -12.64 58.37
C SER A 915 -0.46 -11.25 57.84
N GLN A 916 0.49 -10.34 57.67
CA GLN A 916 0.25 -9.02 57.07
C GLN A 916 0.71 -8.88 55.62
N PHE A 917 1.43 -9.88 55.08
CA PHE A 917 2.09 -9.77 53.79
C PHE A 917 1.83 -11.00 52.90
N ARG A 918 1.99 -10.79 51.59
CA ARG A 918 1.96 -11.82 50.55
C ARG A 918 3.16 -11.66 49.64
N VAL A 919 3.65 -12.76 49.09
CA VAL A 919 4.62 -12.74 47.99
C VAL A 919 3.89 -12.77 46.65
N LYS A 920 4.34 -11.95 45.71
CA LYS A 920 3.89 -11.96 44.32
C LYS A 920 5.08 -12.10 43.39
N PHE A 921 4.82 -12.73 42.25
CA PHE A 921 5.74 -12.79 41.12
C PHE A 921 4.94 -13.19 39.89
N LYS A 922 5.42 -12.83 38.71
CA LYS A 922 4.95 -13.41 37.45
C LYS A 922 5.66 -14.71 37.20
N MET A 923 4.96 -15.69 36.66
CA MET A 923 5.56 -16.93 36.17
C MET A 923 5.11 -17.31 34.77
N ALA A 924 5.92 -18.09 34.06
CA ALA A 924 5.56 -18.71 32.79
C ALA A 924 6.25 -20.07 32.65
N VAL A 925 5.66 -20.97 31.86
CA VAL A 925 6.28 -22.27 31.54
C VAL A 925 6.21 -22.50 30.05
N THR A 926 7.37 -22.65 29.43
CA THR A 926 7.51 -22.80 27.98
C THR A 926 8.30 -24.05 27.63
N ASN A 927 8.25 -24.48 26.37
CA ASN A 927 9.26 -25.41 25.89
C ASN A 927 10.66 -24.77 25.97
N TYR A 928 11.70 -25.58 26.11
CA TYR A 928 13.07 -25.10 26.25
C TYR A 928 13.45 -24.10 25.14
N ASN A 929 13.89 -22.90 25.55
CA ASN A 929 14.25 -21.78 24.67
C ASN A 929 13.19 -21.38 23.62
N GLY A 930 11.96 -21.87 23.73
CA GLY A 930 10.84 -21.52 22.87
C GLY A 930 9.74 -20.80 23.63
N SER A 931 8.74 -20.33 22.90
CA SER A 931 7.64 -19.51 23.43
C SER A 931 6.31 -20.26 23.58
N VAL A 932 6.29 -21.59 23.41
CA VAL A 932 5.06 -22.39 23.44
C VAL A 932 4.72 -22.77 24.88
N SER A 933 3.53 -22.37 25.33
CA SER A 933 3.00 -22.72 26.67
C SER A 933 2.94 -24.22 26.89
N GLN A 934 3.30 -24.66 28.10
CA GLN A 934 3.20 -26.06 28.50
C GLN A 934 1.96 -26.33 29.35
N THR A 935 1.43 -27.54 29.27
CA THR A 935 0.28 -27.98 30.08
C THR A 935 0.67 -28.92 31.22
N THR A 936 1.96 -29.18 31.41
CA THR A 936 2.46 -30.07 32.46
C THR A 936 3.94 -29.80 32.77
N LEU A 937 4.34 -29.99 34.03
CA LEU A 937 5.74 -30.11 34.44
C LEU A 937 6.20 -31.59 34.46
N GLY A 938 5.33 -32.54 34.11
CA GLY A 938 5.61 -33.97 34.24
C GLY A 938 5.95 -34.36 35.68
N THR A 939 7.14 -34.93 35.88
CA THR A 939 7.65 -35.30 37.22
C THR A 939 8.49 -34.21 37.87
N HIS A 940 8.85 -33.14 37.13
CA HIS A 940 9.60 -32.01 37.66
C HIS A 940 8.75 -31.22 38.66
N THR A 941 9.39 -30.55 39.62
CA THR A 941 8.70 -29.68 40.58
C THR A 941 9.39 -28.35 40.75
N VAL A 942 8.61 -27.28 40.99
CA VAL A 942 9.13 -26.00 41.47
C VAL A 942 8.40 -25.63 42.75
N ARG A 943 9.14 -25.28 43.80
CA ARG A 943 8.60 -24.97 45.13
C ARG A 943 9.00 -23.57 45.56
N VAL A 944 8.04 -22.83 46.11
CA VAL A 944 8.27 -21.55 46.80
C VAL A 944 8.31 -21.83 48.30
N ILE A 945 9.39 -21.40 48.96
CA ILE A 945 9.72 -21.81 50.32
C ILE A 945 10.13 -20.58 51.13
N VAL A 946 9.74 -20.54 52.41
CA VAL A 946 10.16 -19.48 53.35
C VAL A 946 11.24 -20.02 54.29
N SER A 947 12.37 -19.32 54.37
CA SER A 947 13.34 -19.51 55.44
C SER A 947 13.10 -18.50 56.55
N THR A 948 12.95 -18.98 57.79
CA THR A 948 12.61 -18.16 58.97
C THR A 948 13.83 -17.75 59.80
N ASP A 949 15.01 -18.22 59.41
CA ASP A 949 16.31 -17.94 60.02
C ASP A 949 17.27 -17.29 59.03
N ASN A 950 16.70 -16.43 58.16
CA ASN A 950 17.40 -15.65 57.15
C ASN A 950 18.26 -16.47 56.15
N GLY A 951 17.80 -17.67 55.79
CA GLY A 951 18.40 -18.53 54.78
C GLY A 951 19.29 -19.64 55.32
N ALA A 952 19.41 -19.80 56.64
CA ALA A 952 20.24 -20.84 57.24
C ALA A 952 19.60 -22.25 57.12
N THR A 953 18.28 -22.35 57.25
CA THR A 953 17.55 -23.62 57.08
C THR A 953 16.34 -23.47 56.15
N TRP A 954 16.03 -24.58 55.48
CA TRP A 954 14.93 -24.71 54.51
C TRP A 954 14.21 -26.04 54.75
N THR A 955 12.95 -25.99 55.15
CA THR A 955 12.19 -27.19 55.57
C THR A 955 10.93 -27.41 54.74
N ALA A 956 10.47 -28.65 54.67
CA ALA A 956 9.21 -28.99 54.00
C ALA A 956 7.98 -28.33 54.64
N ALA A 957 8.03 -28.02 55.95
CA ALA A 957 6.95 -27.34 56.65
C ALA A 957 6.74 -25.90 56.16
N ASN A 958 7.78 -25.27 55.58
CA ASN A 958 7.72 -23.90 55.10
C ASN A 958 7.54 -23.80 53.57
N VAL A 959 7.15 -24.88 52.90
CA VAL A 959 6.77 -24.84 51.48
C VAL A 959 5.39 -24.19 51.39
N ILE A 960 5.34 -22.99 50.80
CA ILE A 960 4.11 -22.21 50.67
C ILE A 960 3.39 -22.45 49.34
N LYS A 961 4.10 -22.99 48.34
CA LYS A 961 3.53 -23.37 47.03
C LYS A 961 4.38 -24.42 46.34
N THR A 962 3.72 -25.36 45.67
CA THR A 962 4.35 -26.38 44.81
C THR A 962 3.68 -26.39 43.44
N TYR A 963 4.48 -26.26 42.39
CA TYR A 963 4.10 -26.49 40.99
C TYR A 963 4.59 -27.87 40.58
N THR A 964 3.71 -28.73 40.08
CA THR A 964 4.00 -30.12 39.71
C THR A 964 2.92 -30.65 38.76
N GLY A 965 3.28 -31.61 37.90
CA GLY A 965 2.31 -32.32 37.06
C GLY A 965 1.50 -31.43 36.12
N ALA A 966 0.31 -31.90 35.75
CA ALA A 966 -0.59 -31.21 34.81
C ALA A 966 -1.12 -29.89 35.39
N GLY A 967 -1.18 -28.86 34.56
CA GLY A 967 -1.65 -27.53 34.93
C GLY A 967 -1.90 -26.65 33.71
N THR A 968 -2.43 -25.45 33.94
CA THR A 968 -2.57 -24.43 32.90
C THR A 968 -1.47 -23.39 33.15
N TYR A 969 -0.37 -23.47 32.40
CA TYR A 969 0.75 -22.56 32.56
C TYR A 969 0.82 -21.56 31.40
N SER A 970 0.88 -20.27 31.74
CA SER A 970 1.01 -19.19 30.76
C SER A 970 2.36 -19.20 30.03
N ASN A 971 2.40 -18.75 28.78
CA ASN A 971 3.61 -18.37 28.04
C ASN A 971 3.77 -16.85 27.88
N THR A 972 2.90 -16.06 28.50
CA THR A 972 2.96 -14.58 28.48
C THR A 972 3.05 -14.00 29.88
N GLY A 973 3.22 -14.84 30.90
CA GLY A 973 3.14 -14.47 32.30
C GLY A 973 1.76 -14.71 32.90
N GLN A 974 1.74 -15.26 34.10
CA GLN A 974 0.60 -15.28 35.01
C GLN A 974 1.04 -14.75 36.36
N ASP A 975 0.22 -13.95 37.02
CA ASP A 975 0.50 -13.44 38.35
C ASP A 975 0.24 -14.53 39.40
N GLU A 976 1.27 -14.82 40.19
CA GLU A 976 1.17 -15.67 41.38
C GLU A 976 1.10 -14.77 42.61
N SER A 977 0.24 -15.14 43.56
CA SER A 977 0.03 -14.42 44.82
C SER A 977 -0.13 -15.44 45.93
N ILE A 978 0.83 -15.48 46.86
CA ILE A 978 0.87 -16.46 47.96
C ILE A 978 0.94 -15.72 49.29
N GLU A 979 -0.03 -15.94 50.16
CA GLU A 979 -0.08 -15.34 51.49
C GLU A 979 1.05 -15.87 52.39
N LEU A 980 1.73 -14.98 53.10
CA LEU A 980 2.77 -15.33 54.09
C LEU A 980 2.15 -15.48 55.49
N THR A 981 1.01 -16.17 55.57
CA THR A 981 0.28 -16.41 56.81
C THR A 981 1.17 -17.15 57.82
N GLY A 982 1.29 -16.60 59.03
CA GLY A 982 2.08 -17.20 60.10
C GLY A 982 3.59 -16.88 60.10
N TYR A 983 4.10 -16.12 59.12
CA TYR A 983 5.51 -15.70 59.09
C TYR A 983 5.69 -14.26 59.57
N SER A 984 6.77 -14.01 60.31
CA SER A 984 7.16 -12.70 60.86
C SER A 984 8.69 -12.65 61.01
N GLY A 985 9.25 -11.47 61.24
CA GLY A 985 10.68 -11.23 61.39
C GLY A 985 11.42 -11.25 60.04
N VAL A 986 12.75 -11.42 60.09
CA VAL A 986 13.59 -11.43 58.89
C VAL A 986 13.58 -12.82 58.24
N VAL A 987 13.07 -12.90 57.03
CA VAL A 987 12.93 -14.13 56.24
C VAL A 987 13.67 -14.04 54.90
N LYS A 988 13.81 -15.19 54.23
CA LYS A 988 14.13 -15.26 52.80
C LYS A 988 13.12 -16.13 52.06
N ILE A 989 12.91 -15.83 50.78
CA ILE A 989 12.07 -16.63 49.88
C ILE A 989 12.98 -17.39 48.91
N GLY A 990 12.80 -18.70 48.83
CA GLY A 990 13.55 -19.59 47.95
C GLY A 990 12.65 -20.20 46.89
N PHE A 991 13.12 -20.21 45.65
CA PHE A 991 12.55 -20.95 44.52
C PHE A 991 13.41 -22.18 44.28
N LEU A 992 12.91 -23.36 44.66
CA LEU A 992 13.58 -24.64 44.46
C LEU A 992 13.00 -25.33 43.22
N ALA A 993 13.81 -25.46 42.17
CA ALA A 993 13.54 -26.29 41.01
C ALA A 993 14.15 -27.68 41.21
N THR A 994 13.33 -28.72 41.10
CA THR A 994 13.76 -30.12 41.21
C THR A 994 13.52 -30.81 39.88
N THR A 995 14.58 -31.25 39.19
CA THR A 995 14.50 -31.96 37.91
C THR A 995 14.62 -33.47 38.12
N SER A 996 13.77 -34.25 37.45
CA SER A 996 13.67 -35.70 37.70
C SER A 996 13.35 -36.53 36.46
N SER A 997 13.53 -35.98 35.26
CA SER A 997 13.25 -36.64 33.98
C SER A 997 14.00 -35.98 32.82
N THR A 998 14.25 -36.75 31.76
CA THR A 998 14.76 -36.26 30.48
C THR A 998 13.68 -36.25 29.38
N THR A 999 12.42 -36.56 29.71
CA THR A 999 11.34 -36.69 28.71
C THR A 999 10.60 -35.39 28.41
N LEU A 1000 10.74 -34.38 29.26
CA LEU A 1000 10.23 -33.03 29.06
C LEU A 1000 11.40 -32.06 29.23
N ASP A 1001 11.54 -31.14 28.29
CA ASP A 1001 12.60 -30.12 28.26
C ASP A 1001 11.90 -28.76 28.20
N ILE A 1002 11.75 -28.12 29.36
CA ILE A 1002 10.86 -26.98 29.58
C ILE A 1002 11.55 -25.91 30.41
N ASP A 1003 11.34 -24.64 30.08
CA ASP A 1003 11.80 -23.52 30.89
C ASP A 1003 10.71 -23.09 31.86
N PHE A 1004 11.05 -22.96 33.15
CA PHE A 1004 10.22 -22.29 34.15
C PHE A 1004 10.76 -20.89 34.40
N HIS A 1005 9.94 -19.86 34.18
CA HIS A 1005 10.31 -18.45 34.26
C HIS A 1005 9.66 -17.79 35.48
N ILE A 1006 10.39 -16.86 36.11
CA ILE A 1006 9.87 -15.93 37.11
C ILE A 1006 10.31 -14.50 36.82
N ASP A 1007 9.46 -13.52 37.14
CA ASP A 1007 9.75 -12.10 37.03
C ASP A 1007 8.89 -11.28 38.02
N ASP A 1008 9.13 -9.97 38.15
CA ASP A 1008 8.32 -9.04 38.94
C ASP A 1008 8.04 -9.52 40.38
N PHE A 1009 9.07 -10.01 41.06
CA PHE A 1009 8.96 -10.44 42.46
C PHE A 1009 8.66 -9.24 43.37
N SER A 1010 7.67 -9.37 44.25
CA SER A 1010 7.39 -8.39 45.30
C SER A 1010 6.87 -9.05 46.59
N VAL A 1011 7.09 -8.40 47.74
CA VAL A 1011 6.38 -8.69 48.98
C VAL A 1011 5.51 -7.50 49.34
N GLU A 1012 4.20 -7.67 49.28
CA GLU A 1012 3.20 -6.61 49.44
C GLU A 1012 2.33 -6.85 50.68
N ALA A 1013 1.65 -5.81 51.17
CA ALA A 1013 0.63 -5.97 52.20
C ALA A 1013 -0.54 -6.83 51.71
N SER A 1014 -1.05 -7.72 52.57
CA SER A 1014 -2.24 -8.54 52.29
C SER A 1014 -3.51 -7.70 52.41
N LEU A 1015 -4.47 -7.93 51.50
CA LEU A 1015 -5.75 -7.20 51.42
C LEU A 1015 -6.95 -8.01 51.94
N SER A 1016 -6.74 -9.18 52.55
CA SER A 1016 -7.82 -10.05 53.06
C SER A 1016 -8.02 -9.91 54.58
N ALA A 1017 -9.27 -9.95 55.04
CA ALA A 1017 -9.58 -10.09 56.47
C ALA A 1017 -9.57 -11.57 56.89
N PRO A 1018 -8.99 -11.95 58.04
CA PRO A 1018 -8.95 -13.35 58.48
C PRO A 1018 -10.37 -13.89 58.75
N SER A 1019 -10.68 -15.13 58.34
CA SER A 1019 -11.98 -15.79 58.52
C SER A 1019 -12.07 -16.61 59.83
N PHE A 1020 -13.26 -16.72 60.43
CA PHE A 1020 -13.49 -17.46 61.69
C PHE A 1020 -13.47 -18.98 61.45
N ASN A 1021 -12.52 -19.70 62.04
CA ASN A 1021 -12.33 -21.14 61.81
C ASN A 1021 -13.36 -21.99 62.59
N THR A 1022 -14.39 -22.48 61.91
CA THR A 1022 -15.48 -23.22 62.56
C THR A 1022 -15.11 -24.63 63.01
N ALA A 1023 -14.03 -25.23 62.51
CA ALA A 1023 -13.65 -26.60 62.86
C ALA A 1023 -13.20 -26.73 64.32
N ASN A 1024 -12.68 -25.64 64.89
CA ASN A 1024 -12.11 -25.60 66.23
C ASN A 1024 -13.07 -25.00 67.29
N PHE A 1025 -14.26 -24.55 66.88
CA PHE A 1025 -15.25 -23.96 67.79
C PHE A 1025 -16.26 -25.01 68.26
N LYS A 1026 -16.47 -25.11 69.57
CA LYS A 1026 -17.40 -26.06 70.19
C LYS A 1026 -18.43 -25.33 71.06
N ALA A 1027 -19.69 -25.76 70.99
CA ALA A 1027 -20.78 -25.28 71.83
C ALA A 1027 -21.67 -26.46 72.29
N TYR A 1028 -21.72 -26.75 73.60
CA TYR A 1028 -22.40 -27.95 74.13
C TYR A 1028 -22.81 -27.84 75.61
N PRO A 1029 -23.82 -28.60 76.07
CA PRO A 1029 -24.74 -29.42 75.28
C PRO A 1029 -25.73 -28.57 74.49
N ASN A 1030 -26.18 -29.08 73.34
CA ASN A 1030 -27.26 -28.51 72.55
C ASN A 1030 -28.15 -29.67 72.07
N PRO A 1031 -29.35 -29.88 72.65
CA PRO A 1031 -30.10 -28.95 73.51
C PRO A 1031 -29.49 -28.70 74.90
N VAL A 1032 -29.63 -27.47 75.40
CA VAL A 1032 -29.12 -27.02 76.71
C VAL A 1032 -30.24 -26.96 77.74
N LYS A 1033 -29.95 -27.40 78.97
CA LYS A 1033 -30.87 -27.23 80.11
C LYS A 1033 -30.52 -25.99 80.92
N ASP A 1034 -29.38 -25.96 81.59
CA ASP A 1034 -29.04 -24.83 82.48
C ASP A 1034 -27.80 -24.07 81.99
N PHE A 1035 -26.75 -24.77 81.54
CA PHE A 1035 -25.47 -24.17 81.17
C PHE A 1035 -24.97 -24.60 79.79
N LEU A 1036 -24.66 -23.64 78.92
CA LEU A 1036 -24.03 -23.86 77.61
C LEU A 1036 -22.52 -23.59 77.71
N ASN A 1037 -21.69 -24.59 77.42
CA ASN A 1037 -20.24 -24.44 77.37
C ASN A 1037 -19.79 -24.07 75.96
N LEU A 1038 -18.89 -23.10 75.85
CA LEU A 1038 -18.26 -22.62 74.63
C LEU A 1038 -16.74 -22.81 74.74
N SER A 1039 -16.10 -23.29 73.67
CA SER A 1039 -14.65 -23.52 73.62
C SER A 1039 -14.11 -23.16 72.24
N TYR A 1040 -12.96 -22.48 72.23
CA TYR A 1040 -12.24 -22.10 71.01
C TYR A 1040 -10.72 -22.05 71.22
N THR A 1041 -9.95 -22.04 70.13
CA THR A 1041 -8.47 -21.96 70.17
C THR A 1041 -7.94 -20.56 70.49
N GLN A 1042 -8.80 -19.54 70.55
CA GLN A 1042 -8.47 -18.15 70.88
C GLN A 1042 -9.49 -17.60 71.89
N ASP A 1043 -9.12 -16.52 72.59
CA ASP A 1043 -9.98 -15.92 73.61
C ASP A 1043 -11.29 -15.41 73.02
N ILE A 1044 -12.41 -15.91 73.55
CA ILE A 1044 -13.73 -15.40 73.27
C ILE A 1044 -13.88 -14.09 74.04
N SER A 1045 -14.06 -12.96 73.34
CA SER A 1045 -14.20 -11.66 73.99
C SER A 1045 -15.60 -11.46 74.54
N ASP A 1046 -16.62 -11.74 73.73
CA ASP A 1046 -18.02 -11.43 74.02
C ASP A 1046 -18.95 -12.54 73.53
N VAL A 1047 -20.01 -12.79 74.31
CA VAL A 1047 -21.09 -13.71 73.97
C VAL A 1047 -22.42 -13.00 74.21
N ALA A 1048 -23.29 -13.01 73.19
CA ALA A 1048 -24.64 -12.46 73.26
C ALA A 1048 -25.66 -13.49 72.78
N VAL A 1049 -26.75 -13.66 73.52
CA VAL A 1049 -27.84 -14.59 73.22
C VAL A 1049 -29.07 -13.81 72.80
N PHE A 1050 -29.67 -14.21 71.68
CA PHE A 1050 -30.84 -13.60 71.09
C PHE A 1050 -31.98 -14.61 70.98
N ASN A 1051 -33.22 -14.18 71.24
CA ASN A 1051 -34.40 -14.98 70.90
C ASN A 1051 -34.67 -14.93 69.37
N LEU A 1052 -35.64 -15.71 68.87
CA LEU A 1052 -35.98 -15.73 67.44
C LEU A 1052 -36.59 -14.43 66.90
N LEU A 1053 -37.01 -13.51 67.76
CA LEU A 1053 -37.45 -12.16 67.37
C LEU A 1053 -36.25 -11.19 67.23
N GLY A 1054 -35.02 -11.67 67.45
CA GLY A 1054 -33.80 -10.86 67.39
C GLY A 1054 -33.56 -9.99 68.63
N GLN A 1055 -34.35 -10.17 69.70
CA GLN A 1055 -34.12 -9.46 70.96
C GLN A 1055 -32.98 -10.12 71.72
N GLN A 1056 -32.01 -9.32 72.17
CA GLN A 1056 -30.92 -9.79 73.04
C GLN A 1056 -31.48 -10.08 74.43
N VAL A 1057 -31.43 -11.35 74.82
CA VAL A 1057 -31.92 -11.82 76.13
C VAL A 1057 -30.79 -12.01 77.14
N LEU A 1058 -29.54 -12.13 76.69
CA LEU A 1058 -28.35 -12.24 77.54
C LEU A 1058 -27.13 -11.68 76.82
N ALA A 1059 -26.23 -11.03 77.56
CA ALA A 1059 -24.89 -10.70 77.07
C ALA A 1059 -23.85 -10.87 78.19
N ARG A 1060 -22.67 -11.33 77.83
CA ARG A 1060 -21.57 -11.59 78.75
C ARG A 1060 -20.21 -11.37 78.09
N LYS A 1061 -19.32 -10.69 78.80
CA LYS A 1061 -17.89 -10.65 78.47
C LYS A 1061 -17.18 -11.88 79.04
N VAL A 1062 -16.26 -12.45 78.27
CA VAL A 1062 -15.62 -13.74 78.60
C VAL A 1062 -14.11 -13.58 78.78
N ASN A 1063 -13.40 -13.07 77.76
CA ASN A 1063 -11.93 -12.95 77.71
C ASN A 1063 -11.19 -14.23 78.14
N ALA A 1064 -11.61 -15.37 77.57
CA ALA A 1064 -11.01 -16.68 77.83
C ALA A 1064 -11.31 -17.62 76.66
N THR A 1065 -10.47 -18.64 76.47
CA THR A 1065 -10.65 -19.69 75.44
C THR A 1065 -11.84 -20.61 75.70
N GLU A 1066 -12.32 -20.66 76.94
CA GLU A 1066 -13.49 -21.43 77.36
C GLU A 1066 -14.45 -20.59 78.21
N SER A 1067 -15.75 -20.83 78.07
CA SER A 1067 -16.77 -20.14 78.84
C SER A 1067 -18.01 -20.98 79.08
N GLN A 1068 -18.67 -20.75 80.20
CA GLN A 1068 -19.97 -21.35 80.51
C GLN A 1068 -21.02 -20.25 80.61
N ILE A 1069 -22.06 -20.34 79.78
CA ILE A 1069 -23.17 -19.39 79.71
C ILE A 1069 -24.38 -19.97 80.45
N ASP A 1070 -24.79 -19.30 81.52
CA ASP A 1070 -26.01 -19.65 82.27
C ASP A 1070 -27.24 -19.24 81.44
N MET A 1071 -28.04 -20.24 81.07
CA MET A 1071 -29.29 -20.09 80.33
C MET A 1071 -30.50 -20.53 81.15
N SER A 1072 -30.33 -20.84 82.45
CA SER A 1072 -31.38 -21.39 83.32
C SER A 1072 -32.61 -20.48 83.46
N SER A 1073 -32.42 -19.17 83.45
CA SER A 1073 -33.48 -18.17 83.55
C SER A 1073 -34.24 -17.93 82.23
N LEU A 1074 -33.82 -18.55 81.13
CA LEU A 1074 -34.45 -18.38 79.82
C LEU A 1074 -35.56 -19.41 79.62
N SER A 1075 -36.70 -18.96 79.09
CA SER A 1075 -37.82 -19.83 78.73
C SER A 1075 -37.44 -20.86 77.65
N GLN A 1076 -38.06 -22.03 77.70
CA GLN A 1076 -37.87 -23.10 76.71
C GLN A 1076 -38.09 -22.58 75.28
N GLY A 1077 -37.16 -22.87 74.38
CA GLY A 1077 -37.20 -22.34 73.01
C GLY A 1077 -35.85 -22.33 72.30
N THR A 1078 -35.83 -21.83 71.06
CA THR A 1078 -34.60 -21.68 70.27
C THR A 1078 -34.00 -20.29 70.44
N TYR A 1079 -32.69 -20.24 70.59
CA TYR A 1079 -31.90 -19.01 70.70
C TYR A 1079 -30.74 -18.99 69.69
N LEU A 1080 -30.30 -17.80 69.31
CA LEU A 1080 -29.08 -17.56 68.54
C LEU A 1080 -28.01 -17.02 69.48
N VAL A 1081 -26.90 -17.72 69.62
CA VAL A 1081 -25.75 -17.32 70.44
C VAL A 1081 -24.67 -16.77 69.50
N LYS A 1082 -24.44 -15.46 69.59
CA LYS A 1082 -23.40 -14.74 68.86
C LYS A 1082 -22.14 -14.70 69.74
N VAL A 1083 -21.02 -15.16 69.21
CA VAL A 1083 -19.73 -15.29 69.87
C VAL A 1083 -18.71 -14.46 69.10
N THR A 1084 -17.99 -13.60 69.79
CA THR A 1084 -16.98 -12.70 69.23
C THR A 1084 -15.59 -13.11 69.70
N VAL A 1085 -14.62 -13.12 68.79
CA VAL A 1085 -13.19 -13.40 69.04
C VAL A 1085 -12.38 -12.37 68.26
N GLY A 1086 -11.78 -11.40 68.97
CA GLY A 1086 -11.19 -10.22 68.32
C GLY A 1086 -12.23 -9.48 67.46
N ASP A 1087 -11.92 -9.27 66.18
CA ASP A 1087 -12.84 -8.65 65.21
C ASP A 1087 -13.76 -9.67 64.50
N GLN A 1088 -13.64 -10.96 64.83
CA GLN A 1088 -14.41 -12.02 64.20
C GLN A 1088 -15.67 -12.37 64.98
N VAL A 1089 -16.74 -12.74 64.27
CA VAL A 1089 -18.04 -13.07 64.87
C VAL A 1089 -18.56 -14.39 64.31
N LYS A 1090 -19.02 -15.28 65.19
CA LYS A 1090 -19.74 -16.50 64.85
C LYS A 1090 -21.10 -16.56 65.54
N THR A 1091 -22.15 -16.94 64.82
CA THR A 1091 -23.47 -17.20 65.42
C THR A 1091 -23.77 -18.69 65.38
N VAL A 1092 -24.23 -19.25 66.50
CA VAL A 1092 -24.67 -20.65 66.63
C VAL A 1092 -26.10 -20.72 67.16
N LYS A 1093 -26.87 -21.68 66.64
CA LYS A 1093 -28.26 -21.92 67.05
C LYS A 1093 -28.29 -22.91 68.21
N VAL A 1094 -28.93 -22.54 69.31
CA VAL A 1094 -29.00 -23.34 70.55
C VAL A 1094 -30.46 -23.55 70.94
N MET A 1095 -30.85 -24.77 71.29
CA MET A 1095 -32.19 -25.09 71.79
C MET A 1095 -32.18 -25.23 73.31
N LYS A 1096 -32.92 -24.38 74.02
CA LYS A 1096 -33.14 -24.44 75.46
C LYS A 1096 -34.33 -25.35 75.76
N GLN A 1097 -34.12 -26.35 76.63
CA GLN A 1097 -35.15 -27.27 77.11
C GLN A 1097 -35.86 -26.79 78.36
#